data_AF-A0A849T3S5-F1
#
_entry.id   AF-A0A849T3S5-F1
#
_cell.length_a   1.000
_cell.length_b   1.000
_cell.length_c   1.000
_cell.angle_alpha   90.00
_cell.angle_beta   90.00
_cell.angle_gamma   90.00
#
_symmetry.space_group_name_H-M   'P 1'
#
loop_
_entity.id
_entity.type
_entity.pdbx_description
1 polymer ?
#
loop_
_entity_poly.entity_id
_entity_poly.type
_entity_poly.pdbx_seq_one_letter_code
_entity_poly.pdbx_strand_id
1 'polypeptide(L)'
;MRLNVFLVLALLCLFQACSFKSGDGAGGGSGGSVATTSEIKIDPNGDSDGDGTKDGDELNRGSSPFVADIPELKVRFLQNYKIEVFYHPKNSDTVKDQKTFIIDTNVKDTNPDFKFRVGNVFARENALKKAASFARFPNHTKGVIEDRDFSWVSYPDIDPRFFHENSLKFQDVFSEANIIDNIKLTLSNQVKLNESPFFKEVKDLKLNYYFLSHETENYEILKSVTVDRHFQSGIFETFESVIENAPINLIKDSFFKRGEFIISEVDDFSIPALETNYKTMLGSIKAKSVPVLLETPLEEKFFYVASGTNGIHFQDILKTAFDRNYEVKEDSLIKIKEFQNNLPDFAYLSDIADKDKLGRWFVMTNEFKEHYLDRLYTPTDRIVLSYNVGSELAYQQNEQFYAYEPTITSNREEIVMPLGNANQRSIINVQLKPIGRFGTSIENEKIRWETPSSCGKNCIPKHMVCHWDINKYNNYNEGLSLTTDLTGEAEKLYLVIDGEEFKLSDLLKDKKLQLYKVGTNTHLEIKNLSKIKEIKPFEEANLSLKLKAFKGTTFFGVKLVGVEGDWRGLGGCPFNTPQVAETRNTQVSRDTLEVGEINWLINDLANRGYPYKFKLIDSGDYFQEIRLGVSSSVKNYYN
;
A
#
# COMPACT_ATOMS: atom_id res chain seq x y z
N MET A 1 37.61 -72.37 7.51
CA MET A 1 38.62 -71.46 6.92
C MET A 1 38.64 -71.58 5.39
N ARG A 2 37.62 -71.09 4.66
CA ARG A 2 37.60 -71.02 3.18
C ARG A 2 36.67 -69.90 2.64
N LEU A 3 36.42 -68.85 3.42
CA LEU A 3 35.56 -67.73 3.00
C LEU A 3 36.31 -66.38 2.91
N ASN A 4 37.40 -66.20 3.66
CA ASN A 4 38.21 -64.96 3.61
C ASN A 4 39.18 -64.89 2.42
N VAL A 5 39.38 -65.99 1.68
CA VAL A 5 40.31 -66.05 0.53
C VAL A 5 39.63 -65.61 -0.78
N PHE A 6 38.32 -65.79 -0.92
CA PHE A 6 37.59 -65.35 -2.11
C PHE A 6 37.30 -63.84 -2.12
N LEU A 7 37.15 -63.22 -0.94
CA LEU A 7 36.82 -61.81 -0.82
C LEU A 7 38.02 -60.88 -1.08
N VAL A 8 39.25 -61.37 -0.83
CA VAL A 8 40.49 -60.65 -1.16
C VAL A 8 40.84 -60.78 -2.65
N LEU A 9 40.50 -61.90 -3.30
CA LEU A 9 40.75 -62.11 -4.73
C LEU A 9 39.80 -61.29 -5.63
N ALA A 10 38.55 -61.07 -5.19
CA ALA A 10 37.59 -60.23 -5.92
C ALA A 10 37.91 -58.72 -5.84
N LEU A 11 38.60 -58.27 -4.78
CA LEU A 11 39.00 -56.87 -4.63
C LEU A 11 40.28 -56.50 -5.42
N LEU A 12 41.08 -57.50 -5.83
CA LEU A 12 42.35 -57.32 -6.55
C LEU A 12 42.21 -57.27 -8.09
N CYS A 13 41.02 -57.53 -8.65
CA CYS A 13 40.78 -57.52 -10.10
C CYS A 13 40.12 -56.24 -10.64
N LEU A 14 39.85 -55.22 -9.81
CA LEU A 14 39.24 -53.95 -10.24
C LEU A 14 40.22 -52.76 -10.36
N PHE A 15 41.51 -52.98 -10.15
CA PHE A 15 42.55 -51.98 -10.40
C PHE A 15 43.61 -52.51 -11.36
N GLN A 16 43.27 -52.59 -12.65
CA GLN A 16 44.28 -52.52 -13.71
C GLN A 16 44.32 -51.09 -14.22
N ALA A 17 45.27 -50.34 -13.64
CA ALA A 17 45.84 -49.15 -14.22
C ALA A 17 46.49 -49.52 -15.56
N CYS A 18 46.11 -48.83 -16.63
CA CYS A 18 46.93 -48.76 -17.83
C CYS A 18 48.20 -47.97 -17.50
N SER A 19 49.32 -48.67 -17.55
CA SER A 19 50.69 -48.18 -17.46
C SER A 19 50.97 -47.14 -18.55
N PHE A 20 51.34 -45.91 -18.16
CA PHE A 20 52.08 -45.00 -19.04
C PHE A 20 53.58 -45.15 -18.75
N LYS A 21 54.31 -45.54 -19.79
CA LYS A 21 55.76 -45.68 -19.81
C LYS A 21 56.37 -44.28 -19.94
N SER A 22 57.30 -43.95 -19.06
CA SER A 22 58.09 -42.72 -19.03
C SER A 22 58.94 -42.56 -20.30
N GLY A 23 58.77 -41.44 -20.98
CA GLY A 23 59.76 -40.87 -21.90
C GLY A 23 60.09 -39.46 -21.42
N ASP A 24 61.34 -39.25 -21.03
CA ASP A 24 61.89 -37.99 -20.54
C ASP A 24 61.74 -36.85 -21.58
N GLY A 25 61.35 -35.65 -21.11
CA GLY A 25 61.37 -34.44 -21.96
C GLY A 25 60.55 -33.25 -21.46
N ALA A 26 60.88 -32.72 -20.27
CA ALA A 26 60.72 -31.33 -19.80
C ALA A 26 59.46 -30.48 -20.17
N GLY A 27 58.65 -30.16 -19.14
CA GLY A 27 58.10 -28.81 -18.93
C GLY A 27 56.57 -28.64 -18.90
N GLY A 28 56.04 -28.10 -17.78
CA GLY A 28 54.75 -27.39 -17.73
C GLY A 28 53.62 -28.11 -16.98
N GLY A 29 53.15 -27.53 -15.87
CA GLY A 29 52.21 -28.18 -14.95
C GLY A 29 50.72 -28.04 -15.26
N SER A 30 49.95 -28.91 -14.59
CA SER A 30 48.58 -28.71 -14.09
C SER A 30 47.52 -28.19 -15.07
N GLY A 31 46.96 -29.10 -15.89
CA GLY A 31 45.69 -28.89 -16.59
C GLY A 31 44.49 -29.23 -15.71
N GLY A 32 43.85 -28.21 -15.14
CA GLY A 32 42.41 -28.28 -14.87
C GLY A 32 41.66 -28.26 -16.20
N SER A 33 40.56 -29.01 -16.31
CA SER A 33 39.73 -29.06 -17.52
C SER A 33 39.19 -27.66 -17.86
N VAL A 34 39.87 -26.98 -18.77
CA VAL A 34 39.36 -25.79 -19.45
C VAL A 34 38.23 -26.28 -20.35
N ALA A 35 36.99 -25.89 -20.05
CA ALA A 35 35.90 -25.98 -21.00
C ALA A 35 36.34 -25.25 -22.28
N THR A 36 36.45 -25.99 -23.39
CA THR A 36 36.76 -25.42 -24.70
C THR A 36 35.65 -24.46 -25.10
N THR A 37 35.91 -23.16 -24.98
CA THR A 37 35.07 -22.07 -25.45
C THR A 37 34.85 -22.22 -26.96
N SER A 38 33.61 -22.38 -27.40
CA SER A 38 33.23 -22.20 -28.80
C SER A 38 33.27 -20.71 -29.11
N GLU A 39 34.42 -20.22 -29.59
CA GLU A 39 34.52 -18.84 -30.07
C GLU A 39 33.60 -18.63 -31.27
N ILE A 40 32.63 -17.72 -31.13
CA ILE A 40 31.81 -17.25 -32.25
C ILE A 40 32.76 -16.58 -33.23
N LYS A 41 32.79 -17.05 -34.48
CA LYS A 41 33.66 -16.50 -35.50
C LYS A 41 33.08 -15.17 -36.00
N ILE A 42 33.91 -14.13 -35.99
CA ILE A 42 33.56 -12.81 -36.53
C ILE A 42 33.52 -12.90 -38.06
N ASP A 43 32.39 -12.53 -38.66
CA ASP A 43 32.29 -12.31 -40.11
C ASP A 43 32.25 -10.79 -40.35
N PRO A 44 33.30 -10.17 -40.92
CA PRO A 44 33.34 -8.72 -41.13
C PRO A 44 32.18 -8.13 -41.94
N ASN A 45 31.47 -8.95 -42.73
CA ASN A 45 30.28 -8.53 -43.48
C ASN A 45 28.96 -9.02 -42.86
N GLY A 46 29.04 -9.80 -41.78
CA GLY A 46 27.92 -10.26 -40.99
C GLY A 46 27.35 -9.16 -40.10
N ASP A 47 26.26 -9.52 -39.45
CA ASP A 47 25.55 -8.77 -38.41
C ASP A 47 25.14 -9.83 -37.37
N SER A 48 26.07 -10.12 -36.47
CA SER A 48 26.01 -11.27 -35.57
C SER A 48 24.98 -11.11 -34.46
N ASP A 49 24.71 -9.88 -34.01
CA ASP A 49 23.78 -9.56 -32.93
C ASP A 49 22.44 -8.97 -33.41
N GLY A 50 22.33 -8.56 -34.67
CA GLY A 50 21.07 -8.21 -35.33
C GLY A 50 20.74 -6.71 -35.32
N ASP A 51 21.66 -5.84 -34.93
CA ASP A 51 21.40 -4.40 -34.74
C ASP A 51 21.41 -3.59 -36.04
N GLY A 52 21.83 -4.21 -37.15
CA GLY A 52 21.88 -3.60 -38.49
C GLY A 52 23.21 -2.92 -38.81
N THR A 53 24.19 -2.98 -37.91
CA THR A 53 25.59 -2.62 -38.12
C THR A 53 26.37 -3.88 -38.52
N LYS A 54 27.45 -3.71 -39.28
CA LYS A 54 28.30 -4.85 -39.65
C LYS A 54 29.36 -5.10 -38.58
N ASP A 55 29.67 -6.37 -38.30
CA ASP A 55 30.66 -6.76 -37.30
C ASP A 55 32.03 -6.07 -37.52
N GLY A 56 32.43 -5.88 -38.79
CA GLY A 56 33.67 -5.20 -39.14
C GLY A 56 33.67 -3.69 -38.84
N ASP A 57 32.51 -3.03 -38.98
CA ASP A 57 32.35 -1.61 -38.69
C ASP A 57 32.32 -1.34 -37.18
N GLU A 58 31.74 -2.25 -36.40
CA GLU A 58 31.72 -2.20 -34.93
C GLU A 58 33.14 -2.30 -34.34
N LEU A 59 33.92 -3.27 -34.82
CA LEU A 59 35.33 -3.42 -34.40
C LEU A 59 36.16 -2.16 -34.72
N ASN A 60 35.96 -1.56 -35.89
CA ASN A 60 36.65 -0.33 -36.29
C ASN A 60 36.28 0.87 -35.41
N ARG A 61 35.09 0.83 -34.79
CA ARG A 61 34.54 1.88 -33.93
C ARG A 61 34.74 1.61 -32.44
N GLY A 62 35.22 0.42 -32.08
CA GLY A 62 35.48 0.00 -30.71
C GLY A 62 34.25 -0.54 -29.95
N SER A 63 33.17 -0.90 -30.66
CA SER A 63 32.06 -1.70 -30.11
C SER A 63 32.31 -3.20 -30.29
N SER A 64 31.47 -4.01 -29.63
CA SER A 64 31.59 -5.46 -29.63
C SER A 64 30.59 -6.06 -30.61
N PRO A 65 31.02 -6.84 -31.63
CA PRO A 65 30.14 -7.39 -32.67
C PRO A 65 29.19 -8.50 -32.20
N PHE A 66 29.12 -8.71 -30.89
CA PHE A 66 28.31 -9.75 -30.26
C PHE A 66 27.36 -9.17 -29.20
N VAL A 67 27.29 -7.84 -29.10
CA VAL A 67 26.43 -7.11 -28.16
C VAL A 67 25.77 -5.97 -28.91
N ALA A 68 24.47 -6.11 -29.18
CA ALA A 68 23.76 -5.16 -30.03
C ALA A 68 23.79 -3.73 -29.49
N ASP A 69 24.11 -2.76 -30.35
CA ASP A 69 24.03 -1.35 -30.04
C ASP A 69 22.58 -0.85 -30.20
N ILE A 70 21.96 -0.43 -29.09
CA ILE A 70 20.56 0.03 -29.07
C ILE A 70 20.46 1.46 -28.53
N PRO A 71 19.62 2.33 -29.11
CA PRO A 71 19.28 3.61 -28.50
C PRO A 71 18.51 3.38 -27.19
N GLU A 72 19.21 3.53 -26.06
CA GLU A 72 18.64 3.39 -24.73
C GLU A 72 17.84 4.65 -24.31
N LEU A 73 16.51 4.54 -24.29
CA LEU A 73 15.61 5.57 -23.78
C LEU A 73 15.24 5.30 -22.31
N LYS A 74 15.52 6.27 -21.43
CA LYS A 74 15.03 6.31 -20.06
C LYS A 74 13.74 7.12 -20.01
N VAL A 75 12.61 6.42 -20.02
CA VAL A 75 11.27 7.02 -19.86
C VAL A 75 10.83 6.86 -18.41
N ARG A 76 10.28 7.93 -17.82
CA ARG A 76 9.81 7.94 -16.43
C ARG A 76 8.54 8.76 -16.30
N PHE A 77 7.65 8.32 -15.42
CA PHE A 77 6.57 9.19 -14.93
C PHE A 77 7.12 10.17 -13.90
N LEU A 78 6.76 11.44 -14.07
CA LEU A 78 6.84 12.39 -12.97
C LEU A 78 5.60 12.18 -12.08
N GLN A 79 5.73 12.41 -10.77
CA GLN A 79 4.64 12.28 -9.78
C GLN A 79 3.45 13.25 -9.99
N ASN A 80 3.59 14.13 -10.97
CA ASN A 80 2.65 15.14 -11.38
C ASN A 80 1.59 14.51 -12.31
N TYR A 81 0.35 14.46 -11.83
CA TYR A 81 -0.80 13.99 -12.56
C TYR A 81 -2.06 14.75 -12.16
N LYS A 82 -3.01 14.77 -13.10
CA LYS A 82 -4.34 15.33 -12.90
C LYS A 82 -5.39 14.33 -13.35
N ILE A 83 -6.34 14.03 -12.46
CA ILE A 83 -7.55 13.23 -12.76
C ILE A 83 -8.73 14.16 -12.70
N GLU A 84 -9.46 14.30 -13.80
CA GLU A 84 -10.70 15.06 -13.89
C GLU A 84 -11.84 14.11 -14.21
N VAL A 85 -12.84 14.06 -13.33
CA VAL A 85 -14.01 13.19 -13.52
C VAL A 85 -15.25 14.05 -13.63
N PHE A 86 -15.94 13.93 -14.77
CA PHE A 86 -17.19 14.58 -15.08
C PHE A 86 -18.34 13.61 -14.82
N TYR A 87 -19.35 14.02 -14.06
CA TYR A 87 -20.46 13.17 -13.66
C TYR A 87 -21.72 13.96 -13.39
N HIS A 88 -22.88 13.30 -13.45
CA HIS A 88 -24.16 13.89 -13.07
C HIS A 88 -25.01 12.88 -12.27
N PRO A 89 -25.92 13.33 -11.41
CA PRO A 89 -26.90 12.46 -10.75
C PRO A 89 -27.75 11.67 -11.76
N LYS A 90 -28.07 10.41 -11.46
CA LYS A 90 -28.81 9.51 -12.38
C LYS A 90 -30.18 10.04 -12.87
N ASN A 91 -30.79 10.97 -12.13
CA ASN A 91 -32.10 11.53 -12.42
C ASN A 91 -32.05 13.02 -12.83
N SER A 92 -30.90 13.53 -13.27
CA SER A 92 -30.70 14.95 -13.61
C SER A 92 -30.34 15.15 -15.08
N ASP A 93 -30.29 16.40 -15.53
CA ASP A 93 -29.93 16.76 -16.90
C ASP A 93 -28.41 16.64 -17.09
N THR A 94 -27.97 15.89 -18.11
CA THR A 94 -26.55 15.58 -18.38
C THR A 94 -25.69 16.81 -18.63
N VAL A 95 -26.28 17.94 -19.07
CA VAL A 95 -25.54 19.15 -19.43
C VAL A 95 -25.66 20.22 -18.35
N LYS A 96 -26.84 20.38 -17.75
CA LYS A 96 -27.07 21.43 -16.75
C LYS A 96 -26.57 21.06 -15.36
N ASP A 97 -26.64 19.79 -15.00
CA ASP A 97 -26.32 19.30 -13.66
C ASP A 97 -24.98 18.54 -13.61
N GLN A 98 -24.16 18.70 -14.65
CA GLN A 98 -22.81 18.13 -14.69
C GLN A 98 -21.94 18.74 -13.60
N LYS A 99 -21.30 17.86 -12.84
CA LYS A 99 -20.34 18.17 -11.79
C LYS A 99 -18.98 17.63 -12.19
N THR A 100 -17.94 18.23 -11.63
CA THR A 100 -16.57 17.78 -11.83
C THR A 100 -15.87 17.73 -10.48
N PHE A 101 -15.09 16.68 -10.26
CA PHE A 101 -14.05 16.69 -9.24
C PHE A 101 -12.68 16.51 -9.88
N ILE A 102 -11.67 17.08 -9.22
CA ILE A 102 -10.29 17.11 -9.71
C ILE A 102 -9.38 16.61 -8.60
N ILE A 103 -8.53 15.63 -8.93
CA ILE A 103 -7.38 15.23 -8.12
C ILE A 103 -6.15 15.74 -8.87
N ASP A 104 -5.44 16.70 -8.28
CA ASP A 104 -4.27 17.34 -8.88
C ASP A 104 -3.08 17.26 -7.92
N THR A 105 -1.99 16.66 -8.37
CA THR A 105 -0.74 16.59 -7.58
C THR A 105 0.25 17.70 -7.89
N ASN A 106 0.01 18.53 -8.91
CA ASN A 106 0.91 19.59 -9.35
C ASN A 106 1.06 20.74 -8.34
N VAL A 107 0.19 20.83 -7.34
CA VAL A 107 0.08 21.99 -6.44
C VAL A 107 1.03 21.92 -5.23
N LYS A 108 2.16 21.20 -5.31
CA LYS A 108 3.01 20.92 -4.13
C LYS A 108 4.45 21.44 -4.16
N ASP A 109 4.89 22.17 -5.19
CA ASP A 109 6.27 22.74 -5.23
C ASP A 109 6.60 23.70 -4.08
N THR A 110 5.60 24.21 -3.34
CA THR A 110 5.79 25.06 -2.15
C THR A 110 5.61 24.33 -0.81
N ASN A 111 5.28 23.03 -0.82
CA ASN A 111 5.07 22.26 0.40
C ASN A 111 6.38 21.53 0.81
N PRO A 112 6.99 21.86 1.96
CA PRO A 112 8.23 21.20 2.41
C PRO A 112 8.05 19.70 2.73
N ASP A 113 6.82 19.21 2.91
CA ASP A 113 6.52 17.77 3.05
C ASP A 113 6.45 17.03 1.70
N PHE A 114 6.59 17.73 0.57
CA PHE A 114 6.57 17.12 -0.76
C PHE A 114 7.86 16.33 -1.00
N LYS A 115 7.71 15.00 -1.10
CA LYS A 115 8.79 14.10 -1.51
C LYS A 115 8.62 13.83 -3.00
N PHE A 116 9.54 14.34 -3.82
CA PHE A 116 9.63 13.99 -5.23
C PHE A 116 9.83 12.48 -5.37
N ARG A 117 8.85 11.83 -6.00
CA ARG A 117 8.94 10.44 -6.43
C ARG A 117 8.96 10.42 -7.95
N VAL A 118 9.67 9.45 -8.51
CA VAL A 118 9.71 9.24 -9.96
C VAL A 118 9.32 7.80 -10.19
N GLY A 119 8.53 7.54 -11.24
CA GLY A 119 8.15 6.18 -11.60
C GLY A 119 9.39 5.32 -11.80
N ASN A 120 9.32 4.08 -11.32
CA ASN A 120 10.38 3.10 -11.48
C ASN A 120 10.13 2.27 -12.73
N VAL A 121 11.18 1.67 -13.26
CA VAL A 121 11.02 0.67 -14.30
C VAL A 121 10.44 -0.59 -13.67
N PHE A 122 9.39 -1.11 -14.27
CA PHE A 122 8.65 -2.28 -13.81
C PHE A 122 9.55 -3.52 -13.74
N ALA A 123 10.52 -3.63 -14.66
CA ALA A 123 11.52 -4.69 -14.70
C ALA A 123 12.27 -4.82 -13.37
N ARG A 124 12.78 -3.70 -12.84
CA ARG A 124 13.46 -3.64 -11.55
C ARG A 124 12.55 -4.02 -10.38
N GLU A 125 11.35 -3.44 -10.30
CA GLU A 125 10.40 -3.74 -9.21
C GLU A 125 9.98 -5.21 -9.22
N ASN A 126 9.70 -5.75 -10.40
CA ASN A 126 9.35 -7.15 -10.57
C ASN A 126 10.54 -8.07 -10.26
N ALA A 127 11.75 -7.75 -10.71
CA ALA A 127 12.97 -8.50 -10.38
C ALA A 127 13.20 -8.52 -8.86
N LEU A 128 13.08 -7.37 -8.18
CA LEU A 128 13.19 -7.26 -6.72
C LEU A 128 12.13 -8.09 -6.01
N LYS A 129 10.86 -7.98 -6.43
CA LYS A 129 9.75 -8.74 -5.85
C LYS A 129 9.93 -10.24 -6.04
N LYS A 130 10.31 -10.67 -7.24
CA LYS A 130 10.61 -12.08 -7.55
C LYS A 130 11.80 -12.54 -6.71
N ALA A 131 12.90 -11.79 -6.66
CA ALA A 131 14.05 -12.09 -5.81
C ALA A 131 13.66 -12.32 -4.35
N ALA A 132 12.87 -11.41 -3.75
CA ALA A 132 12.40 -11.58 -2.38
C ALA A 132 11.54 -12.84 -2.18
N SER A 133 10.71 -13.21 -3.18
CA SER A 133 9.82 -14.38 -3.09
C SER A 133 10.55 -15.72 -2.95
N PHE A 134 11.79 -15.84 -3.47
CA PHE A 134 12.62 -17.03 -3.29
C PHE A 134 13.79 -16.82 -2.31
N ALA A 135 14.26 -15.58 -2.12
CA ALA A 135 15.26 -15.23 -1.10
C ALA A 135 14.78 -15.48 0.34
N ARG A 136 13.46 -15.62 0.57
CA ARG A 136 12.91 -16.17 1.83
C ARG A 136 13.49 -17.55 2.19
N PHE A 137 14.10 -18.23 1.22
CA PHE A 137 14.90 -19.44 1.43
C PHE A 137 16.39 -19.07 1.29
N PRO A 138 17.20 -19.15 2.36
CA PRO A 138 18.54 -18.54 2.41
C PRO A 138 19.53 -19.01 1.34
N ASN A 139 19.34 -20.22 0.81
CA ASN A 139 20.20 -20.83 -0.20
C ASN A 139 19.66 -20.70 -1.64
N HIS A 140 18.52 -20.04 -1.84
CA HIS A 140 17.94 -19.86 -3.16
C HIS A 140 18.36 -18.52 -3.76
N THR A 141 19.17 -18.59 -4.81
CA THR A 141 19.62 -17.43 -5.61
C THR A 141 19.12 -17.48 -7.04
N LYS A 142 18.20 -18.40 -7.36
CA LYS A 142 17.60 -18.52 -8.69
C LYS A 142 16.08 -18.54 -8.68
N GLY A 143 15.46 -18.01 -9.74
CA GLY A 143 14.01 -17.95 -9.90
C GLY A 143 13.55 -17.90 -11.37
N VAL A 144 12.23 -17.83 -11.56
CA VAL A 144 11.59 -17.75 -12.88
C VAL A 144 10.99 -16.36 -13.11
N ILE A 145 11.16 -15.80 -14.31
CA ILE A 145 10.60 -14.50 -14.73
C ILE A 145 9.85 -14.60 -16.07
N GLU A 146 8.79 -13.78 -16.21
CA GLU A 146 7.93 -13.71 -17.40
C GLU A 146 8.36 -12.59 -18.37
N ASP A 147 7.86 -12.64 -19.62
CA ASP A 147 8.31 -11.76 -20.73
C ASP A 147 7.78 -10.33 -20.66
N ARG A 148 6.65 -10.13 -20.01
CA ARG A 148 5.82 -8.91 -20.17
C ARG A 148 6.41 -7.66 -19.50
N ASP A 149 7.56 -7.79 -18.84
CA ASP A 149 7.92 -6.90 -17.73
C ASP A 149 9.15 -6.01 -18.01
N PHE A 150 9.78 -6.12 -19.17
CA PHE A 150 11.10 -5.53 -19.43
C PHE A 150 11.09 -4.06 -19.88
N SER A 151 10.02 -3.58 -20.53
CA SER A 151 9.90 -2.23 -21.09
C SER A 151 8.93 -1.31 -20.33
N TRP A 152 8.23 -1.86 -19.34
CA TRP A 152 7.15 -1.20 -18.65
C TRP A 152 7.66 -0.26 -17.56
N VAL A 153 6.97 0.86 -17.37
CA VAL A 153 7.26 1.87 -16.35
C VAL A 153 6.00 2.06 -15.53
N SER A 154 6.06 1.73 -14.24
CA SER A 154 4.96 1.91 -13.30
C SER A 154 4.89 3.37 -12.84
N TYR A 155 3.67 3.86 -12.62
CA TYR A 155 3.49 5.14 -11.95
C TYR A 155 4.06 5.07 -10.51
N PRO A 156 4.70 6.12 -9.99
CA PRO A 156 5.26 6.09 -8.65
C PRO A 156 4.21 5.83 -7.57
N ASP A 157 4.64 5.17 -6.49
CA ASP A 157 3.84 4.99 -5.29
C ASP A 157 3.20 6.29 -4.81
N ILE A 158 1.88 6.26 -4.61
CA ILE A 158 1.12 7.41 -4.13
C ILE A 158 1.34 7.55 -2.62
N ASP A 159 1.47 8.79 -2.13
CA ASP A 159 1.55 9.05 -0.69
C ASP A 159 0.25 8.56 0.00
N PRO A 160 0.31 7.67 1.01
CA PRO A 160 -0.88 7.10 1.62
C PRO A 160 -1.84 8.14 2.21
N ARG A 161 -1.33 9.26 2.74
CA ARG A 161 -2.16 10.33 3.30
C ARG A 161 -3.00 10.99 2.22
N PHE A 162 -2.34 11.34 1.11
CA PHE A 162 -3.03 11.90 -0.06
C PHE A 162 -4.03 10.91 -0.65
N PHE A 163 -3.64 9.63 -0.78
CA PHE A 163 -4.49 8.59 -1.32
C PHE A 163 -5.79 8.41 -0.51
N HIS A 164 -5.67 8.19 0.80
CA HIS A 164 -6.82 7.93 1.66
C HIS A 164 -7.71 9.17 1.85
N GLU A 165 -7.11 10.38 1.85
CA GLU A 165 -7.89 11.63 1.88
C GLU A 165 -8.77 11.77 0.64
N ASN A 166 -8.21 11.55 -0.56
CA ASN A 166 -8.97 11.65 -1.81
C ASN A 166 -10.03 10.55 -1.92
N SER A 167 -9.72 9.34 -1.45
CA SER A 167 -10.69 8.24 -1.39
C SER A 167 -11.92 8.62 -0.55
N LEU A 168 -11.73 9.20 0.63
CA LEU A 168 -12.81 9.71 1.50
C LEU A 168 -13.56 10.94 0.98
N LYS A 169 -13.04 11.62 -0.06
CA LYS A 169 -13.69 12.75 -0.70
C LYS A 169 -14.49 12.34 -1.92
N PHE A 170 -13.97 11.42 -2.73
CA PHE A 170 -14.44 11.22 -4.11
C PHE A 170 -14.89 9.81 -4.44
N GLN A 171 -14.56 8.78 -3.64
CA GLN A 171 -14.92 7.40 -3.98
C GLN A 171 -16.45 7.18 -4.05
N ASP A 172 -17.23 7.88 -3.21
CA ASP A 172 -18.71 7.86 -3.23
C ASP A 172 -19.32 8.40 -4.55
N VAL A 173 -18.56 9.15 -5.34
CA VAL A 173 -19.00 9.62 -6.66
C VAL A 173 -19.28 8.42 -7.59
N PHE A 174 -18.58 7.30 -7.41
CA PHE A 174 -18.74 6.08 -8.21
C PHE A 174 -19.85 5.13 -7.71
N SER A 175 -20.71 5.62 -6.82
CA SER A 175 -21.92 4.93 -6.38
C SER A 175 -23.00 4.93 -7.47
N GLU A 176 -24.00 4.05 -7.33
CA GLU A 176 -25.11 3.93 -8.29
C GLU A 176 -25.99 5.19 -8.44
N ALA A 177 -25.82 6.17 -7.54
CA ALA A 177 -26.55 7.43 -7.56
C ALA A 177 -26.09 8.38 -8.68
N ASN A 178 -24.87 8.19 -9.21
CA ASN A 178 -24.29 9.04 -10.24
C ASN A 178 -23.97 8.26 -11.51
N ILE A 179 -23.95 8.98 -12.63
CA ILE A 179 -23.47 8.52 -13.93
C ILE A 179 -22.17 9.27 -14.23
N ILE A 180 -21.12 8.54 -14.60
CA ILE A 180 -19.84 9.13 -15.01
C ILE A 180 -19.90 9.41 -16.51
N ASP A 181 -19.72 10.68 -16.88
CA ASP A 181 -19.75 11.16 -18.27
C ASP A 181 -18.41 10.97 -18.97
N ASN A 182 -17.32 11.35 -18.28
CA ASN A 182 -15.96 11.30 -18.82
C ASN A 182 -14.94 11.28 -17.68
N ILE A 183 -13.82 10.60 -17.92
CA ILE A 183 -12.63 10.63 -17.09
C ILE A 183 -11.46 11.07 -17.96
N LYS A 184 -10.84 12.19 -17.58
CA LYS A 184 -9.67 12.75 -18.24
C LYS A 184 -8.46 12.66 -17.33
N LEU A 185 -7.37 12.16 -17.87
CA LEU A 185 -6.09 11.98 -17.17
C LEU A 185 -5.03 12.81 -17.90
N THR A 186 -4.31 13.64 -17.16
CA THR A 186 -3.10 14.33 -17.63
C THR A 186 -1.91 13.79 -16.87
N LEU A 187 -0.93 13.26 -17.59
CA LEU A 187 0.27 12.62 -17.04
C LEU A 187 1.50 13.41 -17.48
N SER A 188 2.36 13.77 -16.53
CA SER A 188 3.67 14.35 -16.83
C SER A 188 4.71 13.24 -16.98
N ASN A 189 5.40 13.22 -18.13
CA ASN A 189 6.44 12.24 -18.43
C ASN A 189 7.79 12.96 -18.60
N GLN A 190 8.86 12.23 -18.30
CA GLN A 190 10.23 12.63 -18.57
C GLN A 190 10.92 11.56 -19.40
N VAL A 191 11.67 11.99 -20.41
CA VAL A 191 12.44 11.11 -21.29
C VAL A 191 13.87 11.61 -21.39
N LYS A 192 14.82 10.68 -21.40
CA LYS A 192 16.21 10.93 -21.74
C LYS A 192 16.73 9.83 -22.67
N LEU A 193 17.29 10.23 -23.80
CA LEU A 193 18.15 9.37 -24.60
C LEU A 193 19.52 9.31 -23.93
N ASN A 194 19.98 8.12 -23.56
CA ASN A 194 21.30 7.97 -22.96
C ASN A 194 22.39 8.39 -23.97
N GLU A 195 23.52 8.85 -23.44
CA GLU A 195 24.64 9.22 -24.29
C GLU A 195 25.18 7.99 -25.01
N SER A 196 25.13 8.05 -26.34
CA SER A 196 25.67 7.01 -27.20
C SER A 196 26.62 7.64 -28.23
N PRO A 197 27.75 6.97 -28.55
CA PRO A 197 28.56 7.36 -29.69
C PRO A 197 27.77 7.24 -31.02
N PHE A 198 26.82 6.31 -31.10
CA PHE A 198 26.07 5.95 -32.31
C PHE A 198 24.77 6.72 -32.48
N PHE A 199 23.99 6.85 -31.41
CA PHE A 199 22.65 7.44 -31.46
C PHE A 199 22.64 8.85 -30.88
N LYS A 200 22.63 9.87 -31.76
CA LYS A 200 22.61 11.29 -31.34
C LYS A 200 21.20 11.84 -31.14
N GLU A 201 20.23 11.33 -31.88
CA GLU A 201 18.82 11.72 -31.76
C GLU A 201 17.89 10.56 -32.10
N VAL A 202 16.68 10.61 -31.56
CA VAL A 202 15.52 9.78 -31.96
C VAL A 202 14.30 10.68 -32.18
N LYS A 203 13.32 10.22 -32.97
CA LYS A 203 12.13 11.03 -33.32
C LYS A 203 10.84 10.28 -33.09
N ASP A 204 9.76 11.05 -32.91
CA ASP A 204 8.37 10.57 -32.93
C ASP A 204 8.13 9.43 -31.94
N LEU A 205 8.48 9.68 -30.67
CA LEU A 205 8.35 8.69 -29.60
C LEU A 205 6.89 8.28 -29.42
N LYS A 206 6.62 6.99 -29.57
CA LYS A 206 5.30 6.42 -29.36
C LYS A 206 5.24 5.67 -28.04
N LEU A 207 4.34 6.12 -27.17
CA LEU A 207 4.08 5.51 -25.86
C LEU A 207 2.71 4.83 -25.85
N ASN A 208 2.64 3.64 -25.26
CA ASN A 208 1.40 2.97 -24.91
C ASN A 208 1.16 3.09 -23.41
N TYR A 209 -0.09 3.40 -23.04
CA TYR A 209 -0.53 3.43 -21.65
C TYR A 209 -1.44 2.25 -21.37
N TYR A 210 -1.22 1.57 -20.25
CA TYR A 210 -1.98 0.40 -19.81
C TYR A 210 -2.50 0.59 -18.40
N PHE A 211 -3.52 -0.19 -18.04
CA PHE A 211 -3.95 -0.39 -16.66
C PHE A 211 -4.28 -1.85 -16.40
N LEU A 212 -4.19 -2.28 -15.14
CA LEU A 212 -4.59 -3.62 -14.74
C LEU A 212 -6.12 -3.66 -14.56
N SER A 213 -6.80 -4.40 -15.42
CA SER A 213 -8.23 -4.67 -15.26
C SER A 213 -8.41 -5.87 -14.35
N HIS A 214 -8.92 -5.63 -13.14
CA HIS A 214 -9.17 -6.68 -12.15
C HIS A 214 -10.36 -7.59 -12.50
N GLU A 215 -11.19 -7.19 -13.46
CA GLU A 215 -12.28 -8.02 -13.96
C GLU A 215 -11.77 -9.09 -14.93
N THR A 216 -10.76 -8.76 -15.74
CA THR A 216 -10.17 -9.66 -16.74
C THR A 216 -8.84 -10.25 -16.30
N GLU A 217 -8.29 -9.79 -15.16
CA GLU A 217 -6.94 -10.09 -14.65
C GLU A 217 -5.84 -9.84 -15.70
N ASN A 218 -6.04 -8.86 -16.58
CA ASN A 218 -5.12 -8.55 -17.66
C ASN A 218 -4.85 -7.04 -17.77
N TYR A 219 -3.68 -6.70 -18.31
CA TYR A 219 -3.35 -5.32 -18.64
C TYR A 219 -4.04 -4.90 -19.95
N GLU A 220 -4.87 -3.88 -19.88
CA GLU A 220 -5.64 -3.36 -21.00
C GLU A 220 -5.06 -2.03 -21.47
N ILE A 221 -5.00 -1.82 -22.79
CA ILE A 221 -4.47 -0.58 -23.37
C ILE A 221 -5.49 0.56 -23.21
N LEU A 222 -5.06 1.66 -22.60
CA LEU A 222 -5.83 2.89 -22.45
C LEU A 222 -5.74 3.77 -23.69
N LYS A 223 -4.51 4.02 -24.14
CA LYS A 223 -4.21 4.94 -25.25
C LYS A 223 -2.78 4.76 -25.75
N SER A 224 -2.58 4.95 -27.04
CA SER A 224 -1.26 5.19 -27.63
C SER A 224 -1.10 6.66 -27.95
N VAL A 225 0.03 7.26 -27.59
CA VAL A 225 0.36 8.66 -27.83
C VAL A 225 1.67 8.74 -28.59
N THR A 226 1.67 9.43 -29.72
CA THR A 226 2.90 9.81 -30.43
C THR A 226 3.29 11.23 -30.03
N VAL A 227 4.54 11.41 -29.64
CA VAL A 227 5.13 12.69 -29.30
C VAL A 227 6.00 13.13 -30.47
N ASP A 228 5.44 13.99 -31.32
CA ASP A 228 6.08 14.52 -32.53
C ASP A 228 7.19 15.53 -32.17
N ARG A 229 8.33 15.00 -31.71
CA ARG A 229 9.50 15.75 -31.23
C ARG A 229 10.79 14.99 -31.54
N HIS A 230 11.91 15.70 -31.49
CA HIS A 230 13.25 15.14 -31.57
C HIS A 230 13.84 15.08 -30.17
N PHE A 231 14.26 13.90 -29.73
CA PHE A 231 14.91 13.70 -28.45
C PHE A 231 16.41 13.58 -28.64
N GLN A 232 17.16 14.52 -28.07
CA GLN A 232 18.62 14.55 -28.20
C GLN A 232 19.31 13.74 -27.11
N SER A 233 20.42 13.10 -27.49
CA SER A 233 21.27 12.34 -26.59
C SER A 233 21.78 13.21 -25.43
N GLY A 234 21.65 12.70 -24.21
CA GLY A 234 22.15 13.33 -22.97
C GLY A 234 21.17 14.30 -22.30
N ILE A 235 20.13 14.75 -23.00
CA ILE A 235 19.20 15.79 -22.52
C ILE A 235 17.95 15.14 -21.89
N PHE A 236 17.51 15.69 -20.76
CA PHE A 236 16.21 15.36 -20.17
C PHE A 236 15.13 16.27 -20.75
N GLU A 237 14.09 15.68 -21.31
CA GLU A 237 12.94 16.39 -21.85
C GLU A 237 11.66 15.96 -21.14
N THR A 238 10.75 16.91 -20.95
CA THR A 238 9.47 16.66 -20.30
C THR A 238 8.31 16.97 -21.25
N PHE A 239 7.27 16.17 -21.18
CA PHE A 239 6.03 16.39 -21.93
C PHE A 239 4.82 15.86 -21.18
N GLU A 240 3.64 16.33 -21.56
CA GLU A 240 2.37 15.88 -21.02
C GLU A 240 1.64 14.97 -22.00
N SER A 241 0.98 13.96 -21.45
CA SER A 241 0.12 13.06 -22.20
C SER A 241 -1.29 13.11 -21.64
N VAL A 242 -2.27 13.29 -22.52
CA VAL A 242 -3.68 13.43 -22.16
C VAL A 242 -4.47 12.22 -22.66
N ILE A 243 -5.11 11.53 -21.71
CA ILE A 243 -6.00 10.39 -21.96
C ILE A 243 -7.43 10.88 -21.65
N GLU A 244 -8.32 10.74 -22.63
CA GLU A 244 -9.74 11.09 -22.48
C GLU A 244 -10.59 9.82 -22.54
N ASN A 245 -11.77 9.85 -21.93
CA ASN A 245 -12.68 8.70 -21.83
C ASN A 245 -12.02 7.48 -21.18
N ALA A 246 -11.21 7.72 -20.13
CA ALA A 246 -10.58 6.62 -19.42
C ALA A 246 -11.64 5.71 -18.77
N PRO A 247 -11.41 4.38 -18.71
CA PRO A 247 -12.34 3.44 -18.11
C PRO A 247 -12.66 3.75 -16.64
N ILE A 248 -13.92 3.52 -16.23
CA ILE A 248 -14.35 3.78 -14.85
C ILE A 248 -13.63 2.85 -13.86
N ASN A 249 -13.40 1.59 -14.23
CA ASN A 249 -12.72 0.57 -13.41
C ASN A 249 -11.25 0.94 -13.09
N LEU A 250 -10.56 1.68 -13.97
CA LEU A 250 -9.24 2.24 -13.68
C LEU A 250 -9.28 3.11 -12.42
N ILE A 251 -10.25 4.01 -12.30
CA ILE A 251 -10.32 4.93 -11.16
C ILE A 251 -11.01 4.27 -9.96
N LYS A 252 -12.15 3.61 -10.18
CA LYS A 252 -12.97 3.04 -9.12
C LYS A 252 -12.30 1.84 -8.44
N ASP A 253 -11.78 0.91 -9.22
CA ASP A 253 -11.33 -0.40 -8.73
C ASP A 253 -9.81 -0.51 -8.62
N SER A 254 -9.06 0.09 -9.55
CA SER A 254 -7.59 0.05 -9.48
C SER A 254 -7.08 1.15 -8.57
N PHE A 255 -7.39 2.42 -8.89
CA PHE A 255 -6.91 3.56 -8.11
C PHE A 255 -7.52 3.56 -6.70
N PHE A 256 -8.83 3.77 -6.53
CA PHE A 256 -9.41 3.96 -5.20
C PHE A 256 -9.44 2.74 -4.28
N LYS A 257 -9.47 1.51 -4.81
CA LYS A 257 -9.47 0.31 -3.95
C LYS A 257 -8.09 -0.31 -3.73
N ARG A 258 -7.13 -0.11 -4.64
CA ARG A 258 -5.83 -0.79 -4.57
C ARG A 258 -4.64 0.17 -4.54
N GLY A 259 -4.84 1.43 -4.91
CA GLY A 259 -3.76 2.40 -5.08
C GLY A 259 -2.93 2.14 -6.34
N GLU A 260 -3.44 1.30 -7.25
CA GLU A 260 -2.80 0.97 -8.52
C GLU A 260 -3.22 1.97 -9.59
N PHE A 261 -2.31 2.35 -10.48
CA PHE A 261 -2.58 3.35 -11.51
C PHE A 261 -2.10 2.89 -12.89
N ILE A 262 -1.45 3.77 -13.64
CA ILE A 262 -1.13 3.55 -15.06
C ILE A 262 0.29 3.01 -15.23
N ILE A 263 0.47 2.18 -16.24
CA ILE A 263 1.77 1.74 -16.74
C ILE A 263 2.02 2.37 -18.11
N SER A 264 3.26 2.77 -18.39
CA SER A 264 3.70 3.24 -19.70
C SER A 264 4.67 2.26 -20.32
N GLU A 265 4.63 2.13 -21.64
CA GLU A 265 5.58 1.36 -22.45
C GLU A 265 6.02 2.17 -23.67
N VAL A 266 7.30 2.07 -24.02
CA VAL A 266 7.80 2.55 -25.31
C VAL A 266 7.44 1.53 -26.41
N ASP A 267 6.51 1.89 -27.30
CA ASP A 267 6.10 1.02 -28.42
C ASP A 267 7.06 1.13 -29.60
N ASP A 268 7.38 2.35 -30.02
CA ASP A 268 8.23 2.60 -31.19
C ASP A 268 8.79 4.03 -31.20
N PHE A 269 9.83 4.24 -31.99
CA PHE A 269 10.36 5.56 -32.35
C PHE A 269 11.25 5.43 -33.59
N SER A 270 11.42 6.54 -34.31
CA SER A 270 12.30 6.61 -35.48
C SER A 270 13.76 6.78 -35.06
N ILE A 271 14.67 6.04 -35.72
CA ILE A 271 16.13 6.06 -35.52
C ILE A 271 16.77 6.62 -36.80
N PRO A 272 16.99 7.94 -36.89
CA PRO A 272 17.50 8.58 -38.11
C PRO A 272 18.86 8.04 -38.57
N ALA A 273 19.72 7.64 -37.62
CA ALA A 273 21.07 7.15 -37.92
C ALA A 273 21.09 5.84 -38.73
N LEU A 274 20.04 5.03 -38.63
CA LEU A 274 19.91 3.71 -39.27
C LEU A 274 18.77 3.67 -40.30
N GLU A 275 18.08 4.79 -40.54
CA GLU A 275 16.90 4.88 -41.41
C GLU A 275 15.82 3.81 -41.11
N THR A 276 15.70 3.42 -39.84
CA THR A 276 14.77 2.38 -39.36
C THR A 276 14.01 2.87 -38.12
N ASN A 277 13.12 2.03 -37.58
CA ASN A 277 12.45 2.28 -36.31
C ASN A 277 12.88 1.26 -35.24
N TYR A 278 12.66 1.63 -33.98
CA TYR A 278 13.02 0.81 -32.83
C TYR A 278 12.39 -0.57 -32.89
N LYS A 279 11.12 -0.66 -33.28
CA LYS A 279 10.39 -1.93 -33.31
C LYS A 279 10.96 -2.92 -34.33
N THR A 280 11.35 -2.45 -35.51
CA THR A 280 11.97 -3.29 -36.55
C THR A 280 13.37 -3.73 -36.14
N MET A 281 14.17 -2.79 -35.62
CA MET A 281 15.53 -3.08 -35.14
C MET A 281 15.50 -4.10 -33.97
N LEU A 282 14.67 -3.87 -32.97
CA LEU A 282 14.50 -4.78 -31.83
C LEU A 282 14.02 -6.17 -32.27
N GLY A 283 13.16 -6.25 -33.28
CA GLY A 283 12.72 -7.52 -33.87
C GLY A 283 13.87 -8.32 -34.49
N SER A 284 14.81 -7.64 -35.17
CA SER A 284 16.02 -8.26 -35.73
C SER A 284 16.97 -8.74 -34.62
N ILE A 285 17.23 -7.89 -33.62
CA ILE A 285 18.08 -8.21 -32.48
C ILE A 285 17.55 -9.41 -31.71
N LYS A 286 16.26 -9.41 -31.35
CA LYS A 286 15.60 -10.52 -30.62
C LYS A 286 15.59 -11.83 -31.39
N ALA A 287 15.81 -11.83 -32.70
CA ALA A 287 15.90 -13.06 -33.49
C ALA A 287 17.28 -13.73 -33.41
N LYS A 288 18.33 -12.99 -33.04
CA LYS A 288 19.73 -13.47 -33.04
C LYS A 288 20.39 -13.47 -31.66
N SER A 289 19.85 -12.74 -30.70
CA SER A 289 20.47 -12.49 -29.40
C SER A 289 19.62 -12.97 -28.22
N VAL A 290 20.29 -13.22 -27.09
CA VAL A 290 19.68 -13.48 -25.78
C VAL A 290 19.61 -12.17 -25.00
N PRO A 291 18.43 -11.73 -24.55
CA PRO A 291 18.31 -10.57 -23.66
C PRO A 291 18.83 -10.90 -22.25
N VAL A 292 19.72 -10.04 -21.76
CA VAL A 292 20.31 -10.08 -20.42
C VAL A 292 20.06 -8.74 -19.74
N LEU A 293 19.18 -8.72 -18.75
CA LEU A 293 18.94 -7.56 -17.92
C LEU A 293 19.90 -7.55 -16.72
N LEU A 294 20.67 -6.49 -16.56
CA LEU A 294 21.48 -6.22 -15.39
C LEU A 294 20.77 -5.18 -14.50
N GLU A 295 20.43 -5.59 -13.28
CA GLU A 295 19.82 -4.74 -12.26
C GLU A 295 20.78 -4.58 -11.07
N THR A 296 21.18 -3.35 -10.79
CA THR A 296 21.99 -3.00 -9.62
C THR A 296 21.46 -1.71 -8.99
N PRO A 297 21.91 -1.37 -7.76
CA PRO A 297 21.56 -0.08 -7.16
C PRO A 297 21.98 1.15 -7.99
N LEU A 298 23.00 1.02 -8.85
CA LEU A 298 23.57 2.13 -9.64
C LEU A 298 23.05 2.20 -11.07
N GLU A 299 22.80 1.05 -11.68
CA GLU A 299 22.40 0.96 -13.08
C GLU A 299 21.39 -0.16 -13.32
N GLU A 300 20.55 0.11 -14.30
CA GLU A 300 19.65 -0.82 -14.96
C GLU A 300 20.01 -0.78 -16.44
N LYS A 301 20.39 -1.94 -17.00
CA LYS A 301 20.85 -2.03 -18.39
C LYS A 301 20.49 -3.35 -19.05
N PHE A 302 20.00 -3.29 -20.28
CA PHE A 302 19.82 -4.45 -21.14
C PHE A 302 21.05 -4.66 -22.02
N PHE A 303 21.50 -5.92 -22.07
CA PHE A 303 22.47 -6.41 -23.03
C PHE A 303 21.79 -7.45 -23.91
N TYR A 304 21.98 -7.34 -25.22
CA TYR A 304 21.48 -8.34 -26.17
C TYR A 304 22.68 -9.07 -26.74
N VAL A 305 22.95 -10.26 -26.20
CA VAL A 305 24.18 -11.00 -26.50
C VAL A 305 23.92 -12.00 -27.61
N ALA A 306 24.71 -11.95 -28.69
CA ALA A 306 24.58 -12.85 -29.82
C ALA A 306 24.61 -14.33 -29.36
N SER A 307 23.58 -15.09 -29.72
CA SER A 307 23.44 -16.49 -29.30
C SER A 307 24.14 -17.48 -30.25
N GLY A 308 24.44 -17.05 -31.47
CA GLY A 308 24.88 -17.94 -32.54
C GLY A 308 23.81 -18.95 -32.97
N THR A 309 24.13 -19.82 -33.94
CA THR A 309 23.16 -20.77 -34.52
C THR A 309 22.80 -21.94 -33.60
N ASN A 310 23.70 -22.29 -32.67
CA ASN A 310 23.53 -23.44 -31.78
C ASN A 310 23.17 -23.03 -30.34
N GLY A 311 23.09 -21.74 -30.04
CA GLY A 311 22.96 -21.22 -28.68
C GLY A 311 24.30 -21.01 -27.97
N ILE A 312 24.24 -20.36 -26.80
CA ILE A 312 25.41 -19.85 -26.06
C ILE A 312 25.33 -20.24 -24.57
N HIS A 313 26.46 -20.57 -23.95
CA HIS A 313 26.52 -20.88 -22.52
C HIS A 313 26.49 -19.62 -21.65
N PHE A 314 26.01 -19.75 -20.42
CA PHE A 314 25.93 -18.63 -19.47
C PHE A 314 27.27 -17.92 -19.23
N GLN A 315 28.38 -18.68 -19.10
CA GLN A 315 29.70 -18.08 -18.89
C GLN A 315 30.19 -17.29 -20.12
N ASP A 316 29.87 -17.76 -21.32
CA ASP A 316 30.20 -17.06 -22.56
C ASP A 316 29.36 -15.79 -22.69
N ILE A 317 28.09 -15.83 -22.30
CA ILE A 317 27.23 -14.63 -22.20
C ILE A 317 27.87 -13.58 -21.28
N LEU A 318 28.26 -13.97 -20.06
CA LEU A 318 28.89 -13.06 -19.11
C LEU A 318 30.23 -12.52 -19.60
N LYS A 319 31.02 -13.36 -20.27
CA LYS A 319 32.29 -12.95 -20.89
C LYS A 319 32.08 -11.93 -21.98
N THR A 320 31.07 -12.11 -22.83
CA THR A 320 30.75 -11.16 -23.91
C THR A 320 30.17 -9.86 -23.37
N ALA A 321 29.31 -9.91 -22.36
CA ALA A 321 28.67 -8.71 -21.80
C ALA A 321 29.57 -7.91 -20.83
N PHE A 322 30.47 -8.57 -20.10
CA PHE A 322 31.23 -7.97 -19.00
C PHE A 322 32.75 -8.22 -19.04
N ASP A 323 33.27 -8.78 -20.13
CA ASP A 323 34.67 -9.16 -20.30
C ASP A 323 35.19 -10.07 -19.18
N ARG A 324 36.16 -9.58 -18.39
CA ARG A 324 36.76 -10.29 -17.25
C ARG A 324 36.23 -9.80 -15.90
N ASN A 325 35.22 -8.94 -15.90
CA ASN A 325 34.69 -8.32 -14.68
C ASN A 325 33.55 -9.13 -14.07
N TYR A 326 33.67 -10.46 -14.03
CA TYR A 326 32.69 -11.33 -13.39
C TYR A 326 33.37 -12.53 -12.70
N GLU A 327 32.68 -13.15 -11.76
CA GLU A 327 33.15 -14.34 -11.05
C GLU A 327 32.00 -15.31 -10.78
N VAL A 328 32.16 -16.55 -11.22
CA VAL A 328 31.25 -17.67 -10.93
C VAL A 328 32.03 -18.70 -10.12
N LYS A 329 31.50 -19.12 -8.98
CA LYS A 329 32.08 -20.14 -8.09
C LYS A 329 30.97 -21.01 -7.51
N GLU A 330 31.27 -22.29 -7.31
CA GLU A 330 30.38 -23.23 -6.60
C GLU A 330 28.94 -23.16 -7.13
N ASP A 331 28.79 -23.24 -8.45
CA ASP A 331 27.51 -23.16 -9.18
C ASP A 331 26.69 -21.87 -8.97
N SER A 332 27.36 -20.78 -8.57
CA SER A 332 26.72 -19.50 -8.30
C SER A 332 27.48 -18.30 -8.87
N LEU A 333 26.74 -17.29 -9.32
CA LEU A 333 27.28 -15.97 -9.65
C LEU A 333 27.66 -15.24 -8.34
N ILE A 334 28.94 -14.89 -8.21
CA ILE A 334 29.49 -14.25 -7.00
C ILE A 334 29.72 -12.75 -7.19
N LYS A 335 30.12 -12.35 -8.39
CA LYS A 335 30.53 -10.97 -8.66
C LYS A 335 30.26 -10.57 -10.10
N ILE A 336 29.82 -9.34 -10.30
CA ILE A 336 29.89 -8.60 -11.58
C ILE A 336 30.34 -7.17 -11.26
N LYS A 337 31.34 -6.67 -11.99
CA LYS A 337 31.97 -5.35 -11.79
C LYS A 337 32.39 -5.16 -10.34
N GLU A 338 31.85 -4.15 -9.65
CA GLU A 338 32.15 -3.81 -8.26
C GLU A 338 31.24 -4.49 -7.23
N PHE A 339 30.14 -5.12 -7.68
CA PHE A 339 29.16 -5.74 -6.80
C PHE A 339 29.50 -7.21 -6.56
N GLN A 340 29.76 -7.53 -5.30
CA GLN A 340 30.13 -8.86 -4.85
C GLN A 340 29.19 -9.31 -3.74
N ASN A 341 28.81 -10.59 -3.74
CA ASN A 341 28.04 -11.21 -2.67
C ASN A 341 28.73 -10.99 -1.31
N ASN A 342 28.09 -10.19 -0.46
CA ASN A 342 28.59 -9.85 0.88
C ASN A 342 27.46 -9.77 1.93
N LEU A 343 26.22 -10.12 1.54
CA LEU A 343 25.11 -10.27 2.46
C LEU A 343 25.37 -11.47 3.41
N PRO A 344 25.26 -11.28 4.73
CA PRO A 344 25.44 -12.37 5.69
C PRO A 344 24.33 -13.40 5.54
N ASP A 345 24.57 -14.63 6.01
CA ASP A 345 23.52 -15.64 6.09
C ASP A 345 22.39 -15.17 7.03
N PHE A 346 21.15 -15.42 6.64
CA PHE A 346 19.96 -15.02 7.37
C PHE A 346 18.93 -16.15 7.37
N ALA A 347 18.01 -16.15 8.33
CA ALA A 347 16.88 -17.07 8.35
C ALA A 347 15.63 -16.41 7.76
N TYR A 348 15.47 -15.11 8.01
CA TYR A 348 14.35 -14.29 7.59
C TYR A 348 14.84 -13.03 6.88
N LEU A 349 14.06 -12.51 5.93
CA LEU A 349 14.32 -11.22 5.30
C LEU A 349 14.27 -10.07 6.32
N SER A 350 13.56 -10.24 7.43
CA SER A 350 13.61 -9.29 8.55
C SER A 350 15.01 -9.15 9.17
N ASP A 351 15.83 -10.20 9.17
CA ASP A 351 17.17 -10.20 9.78
C ASP A 351 18.16 -9.27 9.04
N ILE A 352 17.87 -8.98 7.77
CA ILE A 352 18.71 -8.18 6.88
C ILE A 352 18.11 -6.80 6.57
N ALA A 353 17.01 -6.43 7.24
CA ALA A 353 16.29 -5.19 6.97
C ALA A 353 17.11 -3.92 7.25
N ASP A 354 18.15 -4.01 8.07
CA ASP A 354 19.09 -2.93 8.40
C ASP A 354 20.33 -2.88 7.48
N LYS A 355 20.47 -3.82 6.53
CA LYS A 355 21.63 -3.92 5.64
C LYS A 355 21.39 -3.16 4.33
N ASP A 356 21.73 -1.88 4.34
CA ASP A 356 21.58 -0.97 3.19
C ASP A 356 22.71 -1.09 2.14
N LYS A 357 23.88 -1.59 2.56
CA LYS A 357 25.10 -1.67 1.71
C LYS A 357 25.56 -3.08 1.38
N LEU A 358 24.97 -4.09 2.01
CA LEU A 358 25.31 -5.49 1.78
C LEU A 358 24.23 -6.14 0.92
N GLY A 359 24.62 -6.94 -0.07
CA GLY A 359 23.73 -7.53 -1.05
C GLY A 359 24.23 -8.85 -1.63
N ARG A 360 23.38 -9.42 -2.48
CA ARG A 360 23.60 -10.71 -3.13
C ARG A 360 23.05 -10.70 -4.55
N TRP A 361 23.71 -11.45 -5.44
CA TRP A 361 23.27 -11.72 -6.79
C TRP A 361 22.16 -12.77 -6.83
N PHE A 362 21.12 -12.48 -7.59
CA PHE A 362 20.01 -13.36 -7.91
C PHE A 362 19.89 -13.48 -9.42
N VAL A 363 19.78 -14.71 -9.92
CA VAL A 363 19.70 -15.03 -11.36
C VAL A 363 18.30 -15.55 -11.68
N MET A 364 17.57 -14.85 -12.53
CA MET A 364 16.23 -15.28 -12.95
C MET A 364 16.20 -15.56 -14.44
N THR A 365 15.48 -16.60 -14.83
CA THR A 365 15.38 -17.03 -16.23
C THR A 365 13.95 -17.44 -16.57
N ASN A 366 13.68 -17.79 -17.82
CA ASN A 366 12.46 -18.55 -18.15
C ASN A 366 12.47 -19.94 -17.49
N GLU A 367 11.31 -20.58 -17.43
CA GLU A 367 11.16 -21.89 -16.79
C GLU A 367 11.81 -23.01 -17.62
N PHE A 368 12.73 -23.76 -17.00
CA PHE A 368 13.33 -24.96 -17.57
C PHE A 368 13.85 -25.92 -16.48
N LYS A 369 14.15 -27.16 -16.86
CA LYS A 369 14.50 -28.25 -15.91
C LYS A 369 15.95 -28.23 -15.44
N GLU A 370 16.86 -27.74 -16.28
CA GLU A 370 18.31 -27.78 -16.05
C GLU A 370 18.77 -26.67 -15.10
N HIS A 371 20.02 -26.74 -14.61
CA HIS A 371 20.63 -25.61 -13.92
C HIS A 371 20.90 -24.46 -14.90
N TYR A 372 20.79 -23.21 -14.46
CA TYR A 372 20.96 -22.04 -15.34
C TYR A 372 22.40 -21.93 -15.90
N LEU A 373 23.39 -22.54 -15.24
CA LEU A 373 24.76 -22.60 -15.74
C LEU A 373 24.96 -23.66 -16.83
N ASP A 374 24.15 -24.72 -16.79
CA ASP A 374 24.26 -25.87 -17.70
C ASP A 374 23.44 -25.67 -18.99
N ARG A 375 22.44 -24.78 -18.95
CA ARG A 375 21.58 -24.47 -20.08
C ARG A 375 22.37 -23.83 -21.22
N LEU A 376 22.04 -24.26 -22.43
CA LEU A 376 22.41 -23.58 -23.67
C LEU A 376 21.31 -22.59 -24.04
N TYR A 377 21.63 -21.29 -24.01
CA TYR A 377 20.67 -20.21 -24.19
C TYR A 377 20.49 -19.87 -25.67
N THR A 378 19.25 -19.61 -26.03
CA THR A 378 18.77 -19.27 -27.38
C THR A 378 18.05 -17.92 -27.35
N PRO A 379 17.71 -17.32 -28.51
CA PRO A 379 16.97 -16.06 -28.54
C PRO A 379 15.58 -16.11 -27.87
N THR A 380 15.06 -17.31 -27.62
CA THR A 380 13.80 -17.50 -26.87
C THR A 380 13.98 -17.46 -25.34
N ASP A 381 15.22 -17.52 -24.87
CA ASP A 381 15.55 -17.49 -23.47
C ASP A 381 15.78 -16.07 -22.98
N ARG A 382 15.79 -15.89 -21.67
CA ARG A 382 16.00 -14.59 -21.05
C ARG A 382 16.73 -14.75 -19.73
N ILE A 383 17.53 -13.75 -19.39
CA ILE A 383 18.33 -13.75 -18.18
C ILE A 383 18.15 -12.40 -17.48
N VAL A 384 17.90 -12.44 -16.19
CA VAL A 384 17.92 -11.27 -15.30
C VAL A 384 18.96 -11.52 -14.22
N LEU A 385 19.92 -10.61 -14.13
CA LEU A 385 20.99 -10.59 -13.16
C LEU A 385 20.71 -9.42 -12.21
N SER A 386 20.26 -9.74 -11.00
CA SER A 386 19.78 -8.73 -10.04
C SER A 386 20.63 -8.76 -8.77
N TYR A 387 21.32 -7.66 -8.49
CA TYR A 387 22.03 -7.47 -7.23
C TYR A 387 21.17 -6.68 -6.26
N ASN A 388 20.68 -7.36 -5.21
CA ASN A 388 19.74 -6.76 -4.28
C ASN A 388 20.38 -6.63 -2.89
N VAL A 389 20.27 -5.44 -2.30
CA VAL A 389 20.71 -5.20 -0.93
C VAL A 389 19.68 -5.67 0.08
N GLY A 390 20.13 -5.99 1.30
CA GLY A 390 19.28 -6.58 2.33
C GLY A 390 18.05 -5.76 2.66
N SER A 391 18.19 -4.43 2.76
CA SER A 391 17.05 -3.54 2.98
C SER A 391 16.03 -3.58 1.85
N GLU A 392 16.47 -3.58 0.59
CA GLU A 392 15.56 -3.62 -0.57
C GLU A 392 14.81 -4.95 -0.64
N LEU A 393 15.48 -6.08 -0.39
CA LEU A 393 14.86 -7.40 -0.31
C LEU A 393 13.83 -7.46 0.83
N ALA A 394 14.19 -6.91 1.99
CA ALA A 394 13.35 -6.97 3.18
C ALA A 394 12.08 -6.14 3.04
N TYR A 395 12.08 -5.03 2.30
CA TYR A 395 10.91 -4.16 2.15
C TYR A 395 10.11 -4.44 0.88
N GLN A 396 10.14 -5.67 0.37
CA GLN A 396 9.25 -6.10 -0.71
C GLN A 396 7.86 -6.45 -0.20
N GLN A 397 6.84 -5.82 -0.80
CA GLN A 397 5.44 -6.03 -0.49
C GLN A 397 4.97 -7.40 -0.99
N ASN A 398 4.43 -8.20 -0.09
CA ASN A 398 3.79 -9.48 -0.40
C ASN A 398 2.30 -9.28 -0.71
N GLU A 399 1.58 -8.56 0.15
CA GLU A 399 0.13 -8.41 0.07
C GLU A 399 -0.30 -7.04 0.61
N GLN A 400 -1.47 -6.56 0.16
CA GLN A 400 -2.10 -5.35 0.69
C GLN A 400 -3.60 -5.52 0.81
N PHE A 401 -4.14 -5.17 1.98
CA PHE A 401 -5.58 -5.06 2.22
C PHE A 401 -6.01 -3.60 2.24
N TYR A 402 -7.19 -3.32 1.69
CA TYR A 402 -7.80 -1.99 1.71
C TYR A 402 -9.19 -2.09 2.31
N ALA A 403 -9.51 -1.16 3.22
CA ALA A 403 -10.85 -1.03 3.77
C ALA A 403 -11.32 0.42 3.67
N TYR A 404 -12.57 0.60 3.24
CA TYR A 404 -13.21 1.89 3.02
C TYR A 404 -14.65 1.87 3.50
N GLU A 405 -14.99 2.82 4.34
CA GLU A 405 -16.35 3.10 4.77
C GLU A 405 -16.56 4.62 4.78
N PRO A 406 -17.48 5.15 3.93
CA PRO A 406 -17.71 6.59 3.85
C PRO A 406 -18.30 7.13 5.15
N THR A 407 -19.03 6.30 5.90
CA THR A 407 -19.57 6.62 7.23
C THR A 407 -19.77 5.36 8.07
N ILE A 408 -19.04 5.28 9.18
CA ILE A 408 -19.31 4.36 10.31
C ILE A 408 -19.99 5.14 11.44
N THR A 409 -20.91 4.48 12.14
CA THR A 409 -21.62 5.02 13.32
C THR A 409 -21.46 4.06 14.48
N SER A 410 -21.22 4.56 15.69
CA SER A 410 -21.04 3.74 16.90
C SER A 410 -22.25 2.90 17.33
N ASN A 411 -23.42 3.06 16.70
CA ASN A 411 -24.64 2.24 16.89
C ASN A 411 -25.02 1.99 18.38
N ARG A 412 -25.14 3.05 19.18
CA ARG A 412 -25.47 3.07 20.62
C ARG A 412 -24.49 2.37 21.57
N GLU A 413 -23.77 1.34 21.15
CA GLU A 413 -22.78 0.66 21.96
C GLU A 413 -21.40 0.73 21.29
N GLU A 414 -21.25 0.03 20.18
CA GLU A 414 -20.01 0.01 19.42
C GLU A 414 -20.20 -0.44 17.97
N ILE A 415 -19.21 -0.10 17.14
CA ILE A 415 -19.01 -0.69 15.82
C ILE A 415 -17.57 -1.16 15.69
N VAL A 416 -17.39 -2.31 15.06
CA VAL A 416 -16.08 -2.88 14.73
C VAL A 416 -15.98 -3.01 13.22
N MET A 417 -15.04 -2.28 12.63
CA MET A 417 -14.78 -2.29 11.19
C MET A 417 -13.48 -3.08 10.92
N PRO A 418 -13.53 -4.17 10.13
CA PRO A 418 -12.33 -4.90 9.76
C PRO A 418 -11.42 -4.05 8.86
N LEU A 419 -10.10 -4.10 9.10
CA LEU A 419 -9.09 -3.42 8.30
C LEU A 419 -8.31 -4.40 7.40
N GLY A 420 -8.20 -5.67 7.79
CA GLY A 420 -7.50 -6.73 7.07
C GLY A 420 -6.55 -7.54 7.96
N ASN A 421 -5.82 -8.47 7.36
CA ASN A 421 -4.81 -9.27 8.06
C ASN A 421 -3.46 -8.56 8.06
N ALA A 422 -2.75 -8.64 9.19
CA ALA A 422 -1.41 -8.12 9.33
C ALA A 422 -0.45 -9.19 9.85
N ASN A 423 0.79 -9.14 9.38
CA ASN A 423 1.89 -9.94 9.88
C ASN A 423 2.83 -9.07 10.74
N GLN A 424 3.89 -9.69 11.26
CA GLN A 424 4.90 -9.03 12.09
C GLN A 424 5.48 -7.75 11.47
N ARG A 425 5.54 -7.68 10.13
CA ARG A 425 6.19 -6.63 9.36
C ARG A 425 5.21 -5.68 8.69
N SER A 426 3.95 -5.67 9.07
CA SER A 426 2.96 -4.82 8.40
C SER A 426 3.12 -3.34 8.70
N ILE A 427 2.85 -2.51 7.68
CA ILE A 427 2.63 -1.08 7.83
C ILE A 427 1.13 -0.81 7.66
N ILE A 428 0.52 -0.18 8.66
CA ILE A 428 -0.90 0.15 8.67
C ILE A 428 -1.08 1.65 8.55
N ASN A 429 -1.92 2.07 7.61
CA ASN A 429 -2.33 3.44 7.41
C ASN A 429 -3.84 3.55 7.59
N VAL A 430 -4.31 4.47 8.44
CA VAL A 430 -5.75 4.70 8.67
C VAL A 430 -6.03 6.20 8.59
N GLN A 431 -6.91 6.59 7.69
CA GLN A 431 -7.43 7.95 7.57
C GLN A 431 -8.82 8.03 8.19
N LEU A 432 -8.99 8.95 9.14
CA LEU A 432 -10.25 9.24 9.81
C LEU A 432 -10.78 10.61 9.37
N LYS A 433 -11.97 10.64 8.78
CA LYS A 433 -12.72 11.86 8.45
C LYS A 433 -13.77 12.12 9.53
N PRO A 434 -13.62 13.15 10.37
CA PRO A 434 -14.66 13.47 11.34
C PRO A 434 -15.90 13.99 10.63
N ILE A 435 -17.07 13.40 10.93
CA ILE A 435 -18.34 13.81 10.32
C ILE A 435 -19.19 14.55 11.35
N GLY A 436 -19.52 13.91 12.46
CA GLY A 436 -20.40 14.51 13.45
C GLY A 436 -20.55 13.67 14.70
N ARG A 437 -21.17 14.27 15.71
CA ARG A 437 -21.59 13.61 16.95
C ARG A 437 -23.02 13.99 17.26
N PHE A 438 -23.76 13.03 17.79
CA PHE A 438 -25.18 13.21 18.06
C PHE A 438 -25.62 12.32 19.21
N GLY A 439 -26.76 12.65 19.81
CA GLY A 439 -27.29 11.89 20.93
C GLY A 439 -27.92 12.82 21.94
N THR A 440 -27.86 12.44 23.20
CA THR A 440 -28.51 13.15 24.30
C THR A 440 -27.48 13.62 25.31
N SER A 441 -27.45 14.93 25.57
CA SER A 441 -26.69 15.49 26.69
C SER A 441 -27.59 15.57 27.92
N ILE A 442 -26.97 15.41 29.09
CA ILE A 442 -27.65 15.49 30.38
C ILE A 442 -27.12 16.70 31.14
N GLU A 443 -28.04 17.59 31.46
CA GLU A 443 -27.80 18.67 32.40
C GLU A 443 -28.42 18.30 33.74
N ASN A 444 -27.59 18.22 34.78
CA ASN A 444 -28.04 17.93 36.14
C ASN A 444 -28.16 19.25 36.92
N GLU A 445 -29.34 19.50 37.48
CA GLU A 445 -29.63 20.60 38.40
C GLU A 445 -30.01 20.01 39.75
N LYS A 446 -29.37 20.46 40.84
CA LYS A 446 -29.71 20.06 42.20
C LYS A 446 -30.40 21.20 42.92
N ILE A 447 -31.57 20.92 43.48
CA ILE A 447 -32.38 21.91 44.19
C ILE A 447 -32.51 21.48 45.65
N ARG A 448 -32.14 22.39 46.56
CA ARG A 448 -32.52 22.33 47.98
C ARG A 448 -33.53 23.42 48.23
N TRP A 449 -34.71 23.05 48.68
CA TRP A 449 -35.75 24.00 49.06
C TRP A 449 -36.12 23.80 50.52
N GLU A 450 -36.21 24.90 51.26
CA GLU A 450 -36.52 24.91 52.68
C GLU A 450 -37.74 25.80 52.89
N THR A 451 -38.70 25.33 53.68
CA THR A 451 -39.90 26.10 53.99
C THR A 451 -39.55 27.45 54.60
N PRO A 452 -40.10 28.57 54.08
CA PRO A 452 -39.92 29.88 54.69
C PRO A 452 -40.40 29.85 56.15
N SER A 453 -39.58 30.39 57.07
CA SER A 453 -39.83 30.41 58.51
C SER A 453 -40.97 31.33 58.97
N SER A 454 -41.73 31.94 58.03
CA SER A 454 -42.81 32.87 58.32
C SER A 454 -44.11 32.42 57.66
N CYS A 455 -44.93 31.69 58.39
CA CYS A 455 -46.37 31.70 58.18
C CYS A 455 -47.00 32.70 59.16
N GLY A 456 -48.01 33.45 58.73
CA GLY A 456 -48.62 34.55 59.50
C GLY A 456 -49.17 34.14 60.88
N LYS A 457 -49.90 35.06 61.53
CA LYS A 457 -50.24 35.06 62.97
C LYS A 457 -50.94 33.82 63.59
N ASN A 458 -51.17 32.71 62.88
CA ASN A 458 -51.85 31.51 63.41
C ASN A 458 -51.30 30.18 62.85
N CYS A 459 -50.02 30.11 62.47
CA CYS A 459 -49.41 28.86 62.02
C CYS A 459 -48.09 28.57 62.74
N ILE A 460 -47.85 27.30 63.08
CA ILE A 460 -46.55 26.81 63.52
C ILE A 460 -45.76 26.46 62.25
N PRO A 461 -44.68 27.19 61.91
CA PRO A 461 -43.88 26.86 60.74
C PRO A 461 -43.24 25.49 60.97
N LYS A 462 -43.70 24.50 60.22
CA LYS A 462 -43.10 23.18 60.19
C LYS A 462 -41.83 23.27 59.35
N HIS A 463 -40.68 23.09 59.98
CA HIS A 463 -39.42 23.02 59.25
C HIS A 463 -39.46 21.80 58.32
N MET A 464 -39.36 22.05 57.02
CA MET A 464 -39.29 21.03 55.98
C MET A 464 -38.21 21.42 54.97
N VAL A 465 -37.36 20.46 54.65
CA VAL A 465 -36.34 20.60 53.58
C VAL A 465 -36.58 19.51 52.55
N CYS A 466 -36.64 19.90 51.28
CA CYS A 466 -36.78 19.01 50.14
C CYS A 466 -35.54 19.09 49.26
N HIS A 467 -35.02 17.93 48.86
CA HIS A 467 -33.89 17.81 47.94
C HIS A 467 -34.37 17.15 46.65
N TRP A 468 -34.25 17.85 45.53
CA TRP A 468 -34.54 17.32 44.20
C TRP A 468 -33.28 17.31 43.34
N ASP A 469 -33.03 16.19 42.68
CA ASP A 469 -32.12 16.14 41.54
C ASP A 469 -32.96 16.15 40.26
N ILE A 470 -32.55 16.96 39.28
CA ILE A 470 -33.28 17.17 38.03
C ILE A 470 -32.34 16.90 36.88
N ASN A 471 -32.71 15.95 36.02
CA ASN A 471 -32.02 15.70 34.77
C ASN A 471 -32.84 16.28 33.61
N LYS A 472 -32.27 17.23 32.89
CA LYS A 472 -32.78 17.73 31.61
C LYS A 472 -32.03 17.08 30.46
N TYR A 473 -32.77 16.78 29.40
CA TYR A 473 -32.28 16.04 28.24
C TYR A 473 -32.35 16.94 27.03
N ASN A 474 -31.19 17.23 26.46
CA ASN A 474 -31.10 18.01 25.24
C ASN A 474 -30.53 17.11 24.14
N ASN A 475 -31.31 16.87 23.10
CA ASN A 475 -30.81 16.19 21.92
C ASN A 475 -29.95 17.14 21.12
N TYR A 476 -28.79 16.67 20.69
CA TYR A 476 -27.86 17.45 19.88
C TYR A 476 -27.42 16.67 18.64
N ASN A 477 -27.03 17.41 17.62
CA ASN A 477 -26.41 16.89 16.41
C ASN A 477 -25.46 17.97 15.88
N GLU A 478 -24.16 17.75 16.06
CA GLU A 478 -23.12 18.75 15.85
C GLU A 478 -21.98 18.18 15.01
N GLY A 479 -21.18 19.06 14.39
CA GLY A 479 -19.94 18.67 13.73
C GLY A 479 -18.92 18.12 14.73
N LEU A 480 -18.07 17.21 14.26
CA LEU A 480 -16.99 16.63 15.05
C LEU A 480 -15.64 17.19 14.59
N SER A 481 -14.73 17.38 15.54
CA SER A 481 -13.30 17.54 15.25
C SER A 481 -12.51 16.59 16.13
N LEU A 482 -11.44 16.01 15.59
CA LEU A 482 -10.50 15.20 16.35
C LEU A 482 -9.31 16.09 16.71
N THR A 483 -8.88 16.06 17.97
CA THR A 483 -7.68 16.76 18.42
C THR A 483 -6.41 16.04 17.94
N THR A 484 -5.23 16.64 18.13
CA THR A 484 -3.93 16.06 17.73
C THR A 484 -3.40 15.04 18.72
N ASP A 485 -3.87 15.08 19.97
CA ASP A 485 -3.53 14.18 21.07
C ASP A 485 -4.56 13.06 21.27
N LEU A 486 -5.59 13.00 20.41
CA LEU A 486 -6.69 12.04 20.47
C LEU A 486 -7.43 12.03 21.82
N THR A 487 -7.60 13.20 22.44
CA THR A 487 -8.41 13.37 23.65
C THR A 487 -9.89 13.64 23.32
N GLY A 488 -10.75 13.59 24.34
CA GLY A 488 -12.19 13.82 24.19
C GLY A 488 -12.89 12.69 23.43
N GLU A 489 -13.59 13.01 22.34
CA GLU A 489 -14.35 12.01 21.56
C GLU A 489 -13.45 10.96 20.90
N ALA A 490 -12.20 11.32 20.61
CA ALA A 490 -11.22 10.41 20.01
C ALA A 490 -10.77 9.29 20.97
N GLU A 491 -11.01 9.44 22.28
CA GLU A 491 -10.75 8.38 23.26
C GLU A 491 -11.65 7.15 23.09
N LYS A 492 -12.72 7.26 22.30
CA LYS A 492 -13.62 6.16 22.00
C LYS A 492 -13.12 5.29 20.84
N LEU A 493 -11.92 5.56 20.32
CA LEU A 493 -11.30 4.81 19.23
C LEU A 493 -10.28 3.80 19.75
N TYR A 494 -10.39 2.56 19.24
CA TYR A 494 -9.55 1.44 19.61
C TYR A 494 -9.06 0.71 18.36
N LEU A 495 -7.80 0.29 18.37
CA LEU A 495 -7.30 -0.73 17.46
C LEU A 495 -7.56 -2.09 18.10
N VAL A 496 -8.11 -3.04 17.35
CA VAL A 496 -8.35 -4.40 17.81
C VAL A 496 -7.41 -5.35 17.07
N ILE A 497 -6.65 -6.16 17.80
CA ILE A 497 -5.69 -7.15 17.27
C ILE A 497 -6.03 -8.54 17.82
N ASP A 498 -6.58 -9.42 16.99
CA ASP A 498 -7.13 -10.74 17.37
C ASP A 498 -8.09 -10.68 18.57
N GLY A 499 -8.96 -9.67 18.58
CA GLY A 499 -9.97 -9.47 19.62
C GLY A 499 -9.49 -8.70 20.85
N GLU A 500 -8.19 -8.42 21.00
CA GLU A 500 -7.66 -7.58 22.08
C GLU A 500 -7.75 -6.09 21.71
N GLU A 501 -8.24 -5.26 22.63
CA GLU A 501 -8.47 -3.83 22.40
C GLU A 501 -7.32 -2.95 22.90
N PHE A 502 -6.85 -2.05 22.03
CA PHE A 502 -5.81 -1.08 22.32
C PHE A 502 -6.31 0.33 22.03
N LYS A 503 -6.39 1.19 23.05
CA LYS A 503 -6.88 2.56 22.90
C LYS A 503 -5.89 3.39 22.06
N LEU A 504 -6.37 4.08 21.02
CA LEU A 504 -5.48 4.81 20.11
C LEU A 504 -4.73 5.96 20.80
N SER A 505 -5.35 6.61 21.79
CA SER A 505 -4.70 7.66 22.59
C SER A 505 -3.46 7.15 23.34
N ASP A 506 -3.50 5.90 23.79
CA ASP A 506 -2.43 5.31 24.58
C ASP A 506 -1.29 4.86 23.66
N LEU A 507 -1.63 4.28 22.51
CA LEU A 507 -0.66 3.95 21.45
C LEU A 507 0.11 5.19 20.94
N LEU A 508 -0.57 6.34 20.84
CA LEU A 508 0.04 7.61 20.47
C LEU A 508 1.01 8.11 21.56
N LYS A 509 0.60 8.08 22.84
CA LYS A 509 1.45 8.45 23.98
C LYS A 509 2.70 7.59 24.07
N ASP A 510 2.56 6.29 23.81
CA ASP A 510 3.65 5.31 23.82
C ASP A 510 4.53 5.36 22.55
N LYS A 511 4.24 6.27 21.61
CA LYS A 511 4.94 6.42 20.32
C LYS A 511 4.92 5.14 19.46
N LYS A 512 3.90 4.29 19.64
CA LYS A 512 3.64 3.10 18.82
C LYS A 512 2.85 3.42 17.56
N LEU A 513 2.20 4.58 17.54
CA LEU A 513 1.43 5.15 16.44
C LEU A 513 1.91 6.57 16.16
N GLN A 514 1.93 6.97 14.87
CA GLN A 514 2.20 8.33 14.43
C GLN A 514 0.91 8.96 13.92
N LEU A 515 0.72 10.26 14.20
CA LEU A 515 -0.47 11.01 13.82
C LEU A 515 -0.09 12.21 12.97
N TYR A 516 -0.81 12.40 11.87
CA TYR A 516 -0.68 13.55 10.98
C TYR A 516 -2.05 14.17 10.72
N LYS A 517 -2.12 15.51 10.69
CA LYS A 517 -3.33 16.21 10.25
C LYS A 517 -3.27 16.44 8.73
N VAL A 518 -4.36 16.12 8.06
CA VAL A 518 -4.50 16.26 6.61
C VAL A 518 -5.81 16.99 6.34
N GLY A 519 -5.74 18.32 6.23
CA GLY A 519 -6.92 19.18 6.29
C GLY A 519 -7.66 19.00 7.62
N THR A 520 -8.94 18.65 7.56
CA THR A 520 -9.77 18.31 8.74
C THR A 520 -9.67 16.84 9.14
N ASN A 521 -9.02 16.01 8.33
CA ASN A 521 -8.90 14.57 8.58
C ASN A 521 -7.67 14.27 9.45
N THR A 522 -7.71 13.11 10.10
CA THR A 522 -6.60 12.60 10.93
C THR A 522 -6.05 11.33 10.29
N HIS A 523 -4.76 11.32 9.96
CA HIS A 523 -4.05 10.15 9.47
C HIS A 523 -3.27 9.49 10.61
N LEU A 524 -3.35 8.18 10.69
CA LEU A 524 -2.69 7.34 11.66
C LEU A 524 -1.78 6.35 10.91
N GLU A 525 -0.51 6.29 11.30
CA GLU A 525 0.48 5.38 10.73
C GLU A 525 1.09 4.49 11.82
N ILE A 526 1.05 3.17 11.62
CA ILE A 526 1.65 2.16 12.50
C ILE A 526 2.67 1.39 11.67
N LYS A 527 3.96 1.60 11.98
CA LYS A 527 5.08 0.99 11.23
C LYS A 527 5.50 -0.39 11.71
N ASN A 528 5.13 -0.74 12.95
CA ASN A 528 5.54 -2.00 13.55
C ASN A 528 4.46 -2.44 14.55
N LEU A 529 3.60 -3.34 14.08
CA LEU A 529 2.51 -3.91 14.86
C LEU A 529 3.03 -4.73 16.06
N SER A 530 4.20 -5.36 15.92
CA SER A 530 4.86 -6.17 16.95
C SER A 530 5.24 -5.39 18.21
N LYS A 531 5.33 -4.05 18.13
CA LYS A 531 5.52 -3.19 19.31
C LYS A 531 4.24 -3.04 20.15
N ILE A 532 3.08 -3.34 19.56
CA ILE A 532 1.77 -3.27 20.22
C ILE A 532 1.43 -4.63 20.80
N LYS A 533 1.44 -5.67 19.96
CA LYS A 533 1.20 -7.07 20.31
C LYS A 533 2.22 -7.93 19.58
N GLU A 534 2.89 -8.83 20.28
CA GLU A 534 3.84 -9.75 19.67
C GLU A 534 3.12 -10.69 18.68
N ILE A 535 3.59 -10.71 17.43
CA ILE A 535 3.10 -11.59 16.36
C ILE A 535 4.30 -12.39 15.90
N LYS A 536 4.19 -13.73 15.89
CA LYS A 536 5.31 -14.58 15.48
C LYS A 536 5.57 -14.50 13.97
N PRO A 537 6.79 -14.84 13.54
CA PRO A 537 7.08 -15.09 12.13
C PRO A 537 6.03 -16.03 11.51
N PHE A 538 5.45 -15.64 10.38
CA PHE A 538 4.42 -16.39 9.61
C PHE A 538 3.03 -16.49 10.24
N GLU A 539 2.79 -15.93 11.42
CA GLU A 539 1.42 -15.76 11.94
C GLU A 539 0.81 -14.47 11.36
N GLU A 540 -0.50 -14.52 11.11
CA GLU A 540 -1.31 -13.36 10.74
C GLU A 540 -2.27 -13.02 11.88
N ALA A 541 -2.38 -11.72 12.17
CA ALA A 541 -3.30 -11.16 13.12
C ALA A 541 -4.43 -10.41 12.39
N ASN A 542 -5.66 -10.59 12.84
CA ASN A 542 -6.82 -9.86 12.34
C ASN A 542 -6.84 -8.45 12.94
N LEU A 543 -6.85 -7.43 12.07
CA LEU A 543 -6.95 -6.03 12.47
C LEU A 543 -8.35 -5.48 12.26
N SER A 544 -8.82 -4.72 13.24
CA SER A 544 -10.06 -3.96 13.15
C SER A 544 -9.96 -2.60 13.85
N LEU A 545 -10.70 -1.63 13.36
CA LEU A 545 -10.94 -0.36 14.05
C LEU A 545 -12.26 -0.43 14.79
N LYS A 546 -12.22 -0.18 16.10
CA LYS A 546 -13.40 -0.17 16.95
C LYS A 546 -13.72 1.25 17.42
N LEU A 547 -14.98 1.64 17.27
CA LEU A 547 -15.52 2.92 17.71
C LEU A 547 -16.64 2.67 18.71
N LYS A 548 -16.44 3.12 19.96
CA LYS A 548 -17.44 3.00 21.03
C LYS A 548 -18.33 4.25 21.11
N ALA A 549 -19.59 4.07 21.47
CA ALA A 549 -20.47 5.15 21.91
C ALA A 549 -20.27 5.37 23.42
N PHE A 550 -20.64 6.55 23.90
CA PHE A 550 -20.88 6.69 25.34
C PHE A 550 -22.31 6.18 25.63
N LYS A 551 -22.43 5.30 26.62
CA LYS A 551 -23.69 4.81 27.16
C LYS A 551 -23.72 5.13 28.66
N GLY A 552 -24.74 5.87 29.09
CA GLY A 552 -25.01 6.10 30.50
C GLY A 552 -26.44 5.69 30.81
N THR A 553 -26.68 5.31 32.06
CA THR A 553 -28.02 5.02 32.57
C THR A 553 -28.32 5.98 33.71
N THR A 554 -29.44 6.68 33.65
CA THR A 554 -29.85 7.59 34.73
C THR A 554 -31.37 7.75 34.77
N PHE A 555 -31.84 8.47 35.77
CA PHE A 555 -33.26 8.77 35.96
C PHE A 555 -33.69 9.96 35.10
N PHE A 556 -34.88 9.91 34.50
CA PHE A 556 -35.42 11.01 33.69
C PHE A 556 -36.35 11.93 34.48
N GLY A 557 -36.19 13.25 34.29
CA GLY A 557 -37.06 14.26 34.90
C GLY A 557 -36.61 14.69 36.30
N VAL A 558 -37.58 14.95 37.17
CA VAL A 558 -37.36 15.34 38.57
C VAL A 558 -37.39 14.12 39.48
N LYS A 559 -36.41 13.98 40.35
CA LYS A 559 -36.32 12.95 41.39
C LYS A 559 -36.21 13.60 42.75
N LEU A 560 -37.16 13.35 43.64
CA LEU A 560 -37.01 13.67 45.06
C LEU A 560 -35.98 12.70 45.65
N VAL A 561 -34.85 13.21 46.12
CA VAL A 561 -33.71 12.42 46.62
C VAL A 561 -33.54 12.47 48.13
N GLY A 562 -34.17 13.45 48.80
CA GLY A 562 -34.09 13.59 50.25
C GLY A 562 -35.17 14.49 50.81
N VAL A 563 -35.59 14.18 52.03
CA VAL A 563 -36.57 14.95 52.81
C VAL A 563 -36.11 15.05 54.27
N GLU A 564 -36.26 16.23 54.87
CA GLU A 564 -35.97 16.45 56.29
C GLU A 564 -37.12 17.20 56.96
N GLY A 565 -37.28 16.99 58.27
CA GLY A 565 -38.31 17.66 59.07
C GLY A 565 -39.71 17.08 58.90
N ASP A 566 -40.75 17.91 59.01
CA ASP A 566 -42.16 17.47 58.96
C ASP A 566 -42.70 17.60 57.53
N TRP A 567 -42.28 16.66 56.68
CA TRP A 567 -42.52 16.65 55.23
C TRP A 567 -43.79 15.91 54.79
N ARG A 568 -44.52 15.27 55.71
CA ARG A 568 -45.69 14.43 55.40
C ARG A 568 -46.98 15.26 55.31
N GLY A 569 -47.83 14.95 54.33
CA GLY A 569 -49.15 15.55 54.15
C GLY A 569 -49.24 16.61 53.05
N LEU A 570 -50.43 17.22 52.92
CA LEU A 570 -50.75 18.24 51.89
C LEU A 570 -49.79 19.44 51.99
N GLY A 571 -49.01 19.67 50.94
CA GLY A 571 -47.97 20.71 50.87
C GLY A 571 -46.54 20.23 51.17
N GLY A 572 -46.37 18.94 51.49
CA GLY A 572 -45.09 18.28 51.72
C GLY A 572 -44.22 18.10 50.48
N CYS A 573 -42.97 17.64 50.66
CA CYS A 573 -42.02 17.44 49.55
C CYS A 573 -42.55 16.54 48.41
N PRO A 574 -43.24 15.41 48.68
CA PRO A 574 -43.84 14.60 47.62
C PRO A 574 -44.88 15.39 46.82
N PHE A 575 -45.72 16.19 47.50
CA PHE A 575 -46.77 16.98 46.87
C PHE A 575 -46.26 18.13 45.99
N ASN A 576 -45.08 18.67 46.30
CA ASN A 576 -44.46 19.73 45.50
C ASN A 576 -43.63 19.19 44.32
N THR A 577 -43.35 17.87 44.27
CA THR A 577 -42.50 17.28 43.22
C THR A 577 -43.09 17.44 41.81
N PRO A 578 -44.41 17.22 41.57
CA PRO A 578 -45.01 17.53 40.27
C PRO A 578 -44.92 19.01 39.90
N GLN A 579 -45.09 19.93 40.84
CA GLN A 579 -44.95 21.37 40.58
C GLN A 579 -43.52 21.75 40.16
N VAL A 580 -42.50 21.15 40.77
CA VAL A 580 -41.10 21.31 40.36
C VAL A 580 -40.90 20.80 38.92
N ALA A 581 -41.50 19.66 38.57
CA ALA A 581 -41.45 19.11 37.23
C ALA A 581 -42.13 20.01 36.19
N GLU A 582 -43.32 20.54 36.49
CA GLU A 582 -44.05 21.49 35.63
C GLU A 582 -43.25 22.78 35.40
N THR A 583 -42.69 23.35 36.47
CA THR A 583 -41.87 24.58 36.39
C THR A 583 -40.61 24.38 35.51
N ARG A 584 -40.14 23.14 35.38
CA ARG A 584 -38.99 22.78 34.54
C ARG A 584 -39.40 22.15 33.22
N ASN A 585 -40.70 22.14 32.91
CA ASN A 585 -41.29 21.51 31.73
C ASN A 585 -40.77 20.08 31.49
N THR A 586 -40.71 19.30 32.57
CA THR A 586 -40.24 17.92 32.55
C THR A 586 -41.20 17.02 33.32
N GLN A 587 -40.88 15.73 33.41
CA GLN A 587 -41.71 14.72 34.05
C GLN A 587 -41.12 14.30 35.40
N VAL A 588 -41.82 13.42 36.11
CA VAL A 588 -41.34 12.91 37.41
C VAL A 588 -40.70 11.55 37.20
N SER A 589 -39.54 11.34 37.79
CA SER A 589 -38.86 10.05 37.77
C SER A 589 -39.58 9.04 38.67
N ARG A 590 -39.67 7.79 38.23
CA ARG A 590 -40.11 6.67 39.09
C ARG A 590 -39.15 6.35 40.23
N ASP A 591 -37.90 6.77 40.12
CA ASP A 591 -36.88 6.57 41.15
C ASP A 591 -37.01 7.56 42.31
N THR A 592 -38.00 8.45 42.26
CA THR A 592 -38.28 9.43 43.30
C THR A 592 -38.61 8.76 44.65
N LEU A 593 -38.20 9.38 45.75
CA LEU A 593 -38.73 9.03 47.07
C LEU A 593 -40.24 9.25 47.11
N GLU A 594 -40.94 8.42 47.91
CA GLU A 594 -42.39 8.49 48.11
C GLU A 594 -43.20 8.42 46.79
N VAL A 595 -42.73 7.62 45.83
CA VAL A 595 -43.37 7.44 44.51
C VAL A 595 -44.86 7.07 44.60
N GLY A 596 -45.27 6.36 45.66
CA GLY A 596 -46.68 6.01 45.90
C GLY A 596 -47.56 7.25 46.13
N GLU A 597 -47.13 8.17 47.00
CA GLU A 597 -47.84 9.43 47.27
C GLU A 597 -47.86 10.32 46.02
N ILE A 598 -46.74 10.39 45.30
CA ILE A 598 -46.61 11.20 44.08
C ILE A 598 -47.49 10.64 42.95
N ASN A 599 -47.53 9.32 42.78
CA ASN A 599 -48.39 8.66 41.79
C ASN A 599 -49.87 8.92 42.09
N TRP A 600 -50.29 8.81 43.36
CA TRP A 600 -51.64 9.13 43.76
C TRP A 600 -51.99 10.58 43.39
N LEU A 601 -51.10 11.54 43.70
CA LEU A 601 -51.30 12.95 43.37
C LEU A 601 -51.39 13.21 41.87
N ILE A 602 -50.50 12.61 41.07
CA ILE A 602 -50.53 12.72 39.60
C ILE A 602 -51.90 12.27 39.06
N ASN A 603 -52.44 11.16 39.57
CA ASN A 603 -53.74 10.65 39.16
C ASN A 603 -54.90 11.54 39.63
N ASP A 604 -54.86 12.07 40.86
CA ASP A 604 -55.86 13.01 41.37
C ASP A 604 -55.88 14.31 40.55
N LEU A 605 -54.71 14.88 40.22
CA LEU A 605 -54.59 16.07 39.36
C LEU A 605 -55.15 15.80 37.96
N ALA A 606 -54.84 14.64 37.37
CA ALA A 606 -55.39 14.26 36.07
C ALA A 606 -56.93 14.14 36.11
N ASN A 607 -57.49 13.54 37.16
CA ASN A 607 -58.95 13.39 37.35
C ASN A 607 -59.66 14.74 37.53
N ARG A 608 -58.97 15.73 38.13
CA ARG A 608 -59.48 17.11 38.30
C ARG A 608 -59.37 17.95 37.02
N GLY A 609 -58.86 17.41 35.93
CA GLY A 609 -58.72 18.11 34.66
C GLY A 609 -57.55 19.10 34.63
N TYR A 610 -56.50 18.87 35.41
CA TYR A 610 -55.31 19.72 35.40
C TYR A 610 -54.65 19.69 34.00
N PRO A 611 -54.29 20.84 33.42
CA PRO A 611 -53.85 20.92 32.03
C PRO A 611 -52.48 20.28 31.79
N TYR A 612 -51.58 20.30 32.77
CA TYR A 612 -50.27 19.65 32.69
C TYR A 612 -50.40 18.16 33.04
N LYS A 613 -50.19 17.29 32.06
CA LYS A 613 -50.28 15.82 32.24
C LYS A 613 -48.93 15.26 32.66
N PHE A 614 -48.77 15.06 33.96
CA PHE A 614 -47.60 14.38 34.52
C PHE A 614 -47.61 12.88 34.20
N LYS A 615 -46.41 12.34 33.97
CA LYS A 615 -46.15 10.90 33.86
C LYS A 615 -44.96 10.55 34.73
N LEU A 616 -45.00 9.34 35.26
CA LEU A 616 -43.88 8.70 35.93
C LEU A 616 -42.99 8.01 34.90
N ILE A 617 -41.78 8.52 34.70
CA ILE A 617 -40.81 7.97 33.74
C ILE A 617 -39.80 7.07 34.46
N ASP A 618 -39.62 5.85 33.96
CA ASP A 618 -38.58 4.92 34.40
C ASP A 618 -37.18 5.47 34.07
N SER A 619 -36.17 5.15 34.88
CA SER A 619 -34.78 5.35 34.47
C SER A 619 -34.47 4.61 33.17
N GLY A 620 -33.46 5.07 32.43
CA GLY A 620 -33.05 4.39 31.21
C GLY A 620 -31.80 4.96 30.59
N ASP A 621 -31.48 4.42 29.44
CA ASP A 621 -30.22 4.67 28.78
C ASP A 621 -30.24 5.93 27.94
N TYR A 622 -29.13 6.63 27.92
CA TYR A 622 -28.84 7.72 27.00
C TYR A 622 -27.50 7.50 26.32
N PHE A 623 -27.38 7.97 25.09
CA PHE A 623 -26.26 7.67 24.21
C PHE A 623 -25.67 8.95 23.64
N GLN A 624 -24.35 8.94 23.47
CA GLN A 624 -23.63 9.94 22.69
C GLN A 624 -22.78 9.21 21.65
N GLU A 625 -23.23 9.31 20.41
CA GLU A 625 -22.73 8.57 19.26
C GLU A 625 -21.86 9.46 18.38
N ILE A 626 -20.98 8.80 17.62
CA ILE A 626 -20.02 9.45 16.73
C ILE A 626 -20.18 8.86 15.33
N ARG A 627 -20.05 9.74 14.32
CA ARG A 627 -19.91 9.39 12.90
C ARG A 627 -18.53 9.77 12.38
N LEU A 628 -17.88 8.81 11.71
CA LEU A 628 -16.58 8.98 11.08
C LEU A 628 -16.60 8.35 9.68
N GLY A 629 -15.87 8.91 8.73
CA GLY A 629 -15.46 8.19 7.52
C GLY A 629 -14.09 7.54 7.75
N VAL A 630 -13.88 6.33 7.23
CA VAL A 630 -12.63 5.57 7.41
C VAL A 630 -12.14 5.06 6.07
N SER A 631 -10.86 5.29 5.77
CA SER A 631 -10.15 4.64 4.66
C SER A 631 -8.81 4.17 5.18
N SER A 632 -8.42 2.93 4.88
CA SER A 632 -7.23 2.31 5.45
C SER A 632 -6.55 1.35 4.50
N SER A 633 -5.25 1.15 4.70
CA SER A 633 -4.48 0.11 4.03
C SER A 633 -3.59 -0.62 5.03
N VAL A 634 -3.52 -1.94 4.89
CA VAL A 634 -2.58 -2.82 5.61
C VAL A 634 -1.64 -3.40 4.57
N LYS A 635 -0.36 -2.99 4.60
CA LYS A 635 0.67 -3.48 3.68
C LYS A 635 1.54 -4.52 4.38
N ASN A 636 1.50 -5.75 3.90
CA ASN A 636 2.26 -6.89 4.41
C ASN A 636 3.53 -7.08 3.58
N TYR A 637 4.68 -7.11 4.25
CA TYR A 637 5.97 -7.37 3.63
C TYR A 637 6.35 -8.84 3.74
N TYR A 638 7.20 -9.33 2.83
CA TYR A 638 7.78 -10.67 2.96
C TYR A 638 8.56 -10.79 4.28
N ASN A 639 8.42 -11.92 4.95
CA ASN A 639 9.18 -12.23 6.15
C ASN A 639 10.40 -13.09 5.85
#